data_AF-A0A3B0SFU4-F1
#
_entry.id   AF-A0A3B0SFU4-F1
#
_cell.length_a   1.000
_cell.length_b   1.000
_cell.length_c   1.000
_cell.angle_alpha   90.00
_cell.angle_beta   90.00
_cell.angle_gamma   90.00
#
_symmetry.space_group_name_H-M   'P 1'
#
loop_
_entity.id
_entity.type
_entity.pdbx_description
1 polymer ?
#
loop_
_entity_poly.entity_id
_entity_poly.type
_entity_poly.pdbx_seq_one_letter_code
_entity_poly.pdbx_strand_id
1 'polypeptide(L)'
;DPRRAIREAEAVLAEEPGVEAEIIALSTIGLANRMVYASDVAIKYLERAAALAQSVGNTQLLGETLRSLAFDYAGGGDIPRALHTIERASSLLDGEELMKAELQHAFILGQAARYCEAIALLDGVCDRFEFEEASLVELVYGNRGSMHLGLGRLEAAIHDLEMVYTTASENRHPATAADAALHLARAHADLGKMPAALQWQSIAGELYDNHVPDHLVGHMERADVLIAAGLYEEAIEVLESAIPRLEAHDGNDIVLRHGYLQLIDVYMRTGKKEEALRVVETVGTPSVQSRYSPDLLLAGARVRLANGVADERTFATLLSVSADTDAEEGVDAAHVRLAAVPLAVRMGFADVARQLAAGVSSDAEGLELDLLRSIANAALADSHDAALSYLEKSAAALDSYRSSLGATELRLLAAHQGEEIARLAIGIALDKADPSLLFRWLEWVRAGSLALERMAHTQSVDAARVALRKVAAAVVSDPENPDLLHEIQIRESELATAARVSTGAHQGVAPGLGLEALVGALGDRTLVMFFDHDPDLMALIVDAVGSRVVVVGDLATVGEELRQLVSAVRRVARGVGSLRGISAACDLVKHHADKVRTSLLGPAGPAGRLLIVPSPSTQAVPWLLATSVPVEVIPAVQSWMHTSAVRRDGSVVVAGPRLDAAEEEVAAVAARLDASVVRTGDELLRSLGSVGIAHIAAHATPRFDNPM
;
A
#
# COMPACT_ATOMS: atom_id res chain seq x y z
N ASP A 1 32.94 -14.07 -22.61
CA ASP A 1 33.12 -15.26 -21.74
C ASP A 1 34.18 -14.93 -20.68
N PRO A 2 33.78 -14.69 -19.43
CA PRO A 2 34.69 -14.31 -18.35
C PRO A 2 35.75 -15.36 -18.04
N ARG A 3 35.40 -16.65 -18.09
CA ARG A 3 36.36 -17.73 -17.79
C ARG A 3 37.44 -17.83 -18.85
N ARG A 4 37.09 -17.52 -20.10
CA ARG A 4 38.07 -17.42 -21.19
C ARG A 4 38.98 -16.22 -21.01
N ALA A 5 38.43 -15.05 -20.67
CA ALA A 5 39.22 -13.84 -20.41
C ALA A 5 40.24 -14.05 -19.28
N ILE A 6 39.85 -14.73 -18.19
CA ILE A 6 40.77 -15.10 -17.10
C ILE A 6 41.93 -15.94 -17.63
N ARG A 7 41.65 -17.04 -18.35
CA ARG A 7 42.70 -17.93 -18.87
C ARG A 7 43.66 -17.24 -19.84
N GLU A 8 43.13 -16.39 -20.72
CA GLU A 8 43.94 -15.65 -21.70
C GLU A 8 44.83 -14.62 -20.99
N ALA A 9 44.31 -13.90 -20.00
CA ALA A 9 45.10 -12.95 -19.21
C ALA A 9 46.15 -13.65 -18.32
N GLU A 10 45.83 -14.80 -17.72
CA GLU A 10 46.79 -15.62 -16.98
C GLU A 10 47.93 -16.14 -17.88
N ALA A 11 47.63 -16.51 -19.12
CA ALA A 11 48.64 -16.91 -20.10
C ALA A 11 49.58 -15.74 -20.43
N VAL A 12 49.04 -14.53 -20.62
CA VAL A 12 49.85 -13.31 -20.81
C VAL A 12 50.77 -13.07 -19.61
N LEU A 13 50.28 -13.21 -18.38
CA LEU A 13 51.11 -13.07 -17.18
C LEU A 13 52.22 -14.12 -17.07
N ALA A 14 51.98 -15.34 -17.57
CA ALA A 14 52.96 -16.43 -17.56
C ALA A 14 54.12 -16.20 -18.55
N GLU A 15 53.95 -15.33 -19.55
CA GLU A 15 54.97 -14.98 -20.54
C GLU A 15 55.88 -13.81 -20.11
N GLU A 16 55.79 -13.36 -18.84
CA GLU A 16 56.54 -12.22 -18.29
C GLU A 16 56.41 -10.95 -19.16
N PRO A 17 55.18 -10.42 -19.29
CA PRO A 17 54.88 -9.34 -20.22
C PRO A 17 55.50 -8.02 -19.73
N GLY A 18 55.60 -7.03 -20.63
CA GLY A 18 55.97 -5.67 -20.22
C GLY A 18 54.99 -5.11 -19.18
N VAL A 19 55.45 -4.17 -18.34
CA VAL A 19 54.70 -3.71 -17.16
C VAL A 19 53.28 -3.22 -17.49
N GLU A 20 53.09 -2.56 -18.63
CA GLU A 20 51.77 -2.13 -19.10
C GLU A 20 50.83 -3.31 -19.42
N ALA A 21 51.34 -4.34 -20.09
CA ALA A 21 50.59 -5.55 -20.36
C ALA A 21 50.33 -6.38 -19.09
N GLU A 22 51.23 -6.34 -18.09
CA GLU A 22 50.97 -6.92 -16.77
C GLU A 22 49.79 -6.22 -16.09
N ILE A 23 49.75 -4.88 -16.08
CA ILE A 23 48.64 -4.10 -15.50
C ILE A 23 47.32 -4.45 -16.20
N ILE A 24 47.30 -4.44 -17.53
CA ILE A 24 46.09 -4.76 -18.32
C ILE A 24 45.62 -6.20 -18.05
N ALA A 25 46.53 -7.16 -17.98
CA ALA A 25 46.20 -8.55 -17.68
C ALA A 25 45.63 -8.71 -16.27
N LEU A 26 46.24 -8.09 -15.27
CA LEU A 26 45.72 -8.09 -13.88
C LEU A 26 44.33 -7.45 -13.81
N SER A 27 44.11 -6.29 -14.44
CA SER A 27 42.81 -5.62 -14.47
C SER A 27 41.76 -6.47 -15.21
N THR A 28 42.14 -7.14 -16.29
CA THR A 28 41.26 -8.06 -17.03
C THR A 28 40.85 -9.26 -16.18
N ILE A 29 41.79 -9.87 -15.43
CA ILE A 29 41.47 -10.93 -14.47
C ILE A 29 40.51 -10.41 -13.40
N GLY A 30 40.75 -9.20 -12.89
CA GLY A 30 39.86 -8.56 -11.91
C GLY A 30 38.43 -8.43 -12.43
N LEU A 31 38.25 -7.76 -13.57
CA LEU A 31 36.95 -7.54 -14.21
C LEU A 31 36.25 -8.85 -14.58
N ALA A 32 36.99 -9.85 -15.04
CA ALA A 32 36.41 -11.15 -15.38
C ALA A 32 36.00 -11.96 -14.14
N ASN A 33 36.72 -11.82 -13.02
CA ASN A 33 36.33 -12.44 -11.74
C ASN A 33 35.06 -11.79 -11.16
N ARG A 34 34.85 -10.48 -11.36
CA ARG A 34 33.58 -9.81 -11.02
C ARG A 34 32.39 -10.49 -11.71
N MET A 35 32.51 -10.78 -13.00
CA MET A 35 31.43 -11.40 -13.80
C MET A 35 31.11 -12.85 -13.42
N VAL A 36 31.92 -13.49 -12.56
CA VAL A 36 31.66 -14.82 -12.01
C VAL A 36 31.42 -14.79 -10.49
N TYR A 37 31.03 -13.62 -9.97
CA TYR A 37 30.69 -13.38 -8.56
C TYR A 37 31.83 -13.69 -7.57
N ALA A 38 33.09 -13.51 -8.00
CA ALA A 38 34.27 -13.67 -7.17
C ALA A 38 34.86 -12.31 -6.75
N SER A 39 34.07 -11.49 -6.04
CA SER A 39 34.41 -10.08 -5.73
C SER A 39 35.72 -9.93 -4.94
N ASP A 40 35.98 -10.79 -3.95
CA ASP A 40 37.24 -10.77 -3.18
C ASP A 40 38.46 -11.02 -4.06
N VAL A 41 38.30 -11.86 -5.09
CA VAL A 41 39.38 -12.15 -6.04
C VAL A 41 39.56 -10.95 -6.97
N ALA A 42 38.46 -10.38 -7.47
CA ALA A 42 38.49 -9.19 -8.30
C ALA A 42 39.24 -8.03 -7.64
N ILE A 43 38.91 -7.73 -6.38
CA ILE A 43 39.55 -6.68 -5.57
C ILE A 43 41.05 -6.90 -5.47
N LYS A 44 41.50 -8.12 -5.14
CA LYS A 44 42.94 -8.43 -4.98
C LYS A 44 43.74 -8.19 -6.26
N TYR A 45 43.19 -8.61 -7.41
CA TYR A 45 43.87 -8.41 -8.70
C TYR A 45 43.89 -6.94 -9.10
N LEU A 46 42.81 -6.19 -8.86
CA LEU A 46 42.73 -4.76 -9.14
C LEU A 46 43.60 -3.92 -8.19
N GLU A 47 43.71 -4.27 -6.91
CA GLU A 47 44.64 -3.63 -5.97
C GLU A 47 46.10 -3.81 -6.43
N ARG A 48 46.45 -5.02 -6.91
CA ARG A 48 47.80 -5.29 -7.45
C ARG A 48 48.06 -4.50 -8.74
N ALA A 49 47.08 -4.45 -9.65
CA ALA A 49 47.19 -3.65 -10.87
C ALA A 49 47.36 -2.15 -10.56
N ALA A 50 46.60 -1.62 -9.60
CA ALA A 50 46.69 -0.21 -9.19
C ALA A 50 48.04 0.10 -8.54
N ALA A 51 48.55 -0.77 -7.67
CA ALA A 51 49.86 -0.60 -7.06
C ALA A 51 50.99 -0.59 -8.12
N LEU A 52 50.91 -1.48 -9.11
CA LEU A 52 51.87 -1.54 -10.20
C LEU A 52 51.79 -0.29 -11.09
N ALA A 53 50.59 0.13 -11.51
CA ALA A 53 50.38 1.36 -12.30
C ALA A 53 50.91 2.61 -11.57
N GLN A 54 50.70 2.69 -10.26
CA GLN A 54 51.24 3.76 -9.43
C GLN A 54 52.78 3.73 -9.38
N SER A 55 53.38 2.55 -9.26
CA SER A 55 54.85 2.41 -9.18
C SER A 55 55.58 2.85 -10.44
N VAL A 56 54.95 2.70 -11.62
CA VAL A 56 55.51 3.12 -12.90
C VAL A 56 55.05 4.51 -13.36
N GLY A 57 54.23 5.20 -12.55
CA GLY A 57 53.75 6.54 -12.84
C GLY A 57 52.78 6.63 -14.03
N ASN A 58 52.11 5.52 -14.40
CA ASN A 58 51.09 5.54 -15.45
C ASN A 58 49.75 5.99 -14.86
N THR A 59 49.46 7.29 -14.96
CA THR A 59 48.28 7.92 -14.35
C THR A 59 46.97 7.45 -14.98
N GLN A 60 46.97 7.23 -16.30
CA GLN A 60 45.80 6.75 -17.06
C GLN A 60 45.36 5.36 -16.56
N LEU A 61 46.27 4.38 -16.60
CA LEU A 61 45.96 3.01 -16.15
C LEU A 61 45.65 2.94 -14.66
N LEU A 62 46.30 3.80 -13.86
CA LEU A 62 45.97 3.93 -12.44
C LEU A 62 44.52 4.42 -12.27
N GLY A 63 44.11 5.47 -12.98
CA GLY A 63 42.75 5.99 -12.95
C GLY A 63 41.71 4.94 -13.36
N GLU A 64 41.91 4.27 -14.49
CA GLU A 64 40.99 3.22 -15.00
C GLU A 64 40.86 2.03 -14.03
N THR A 65 41.98 1.62 -13.42
CA THR A 65 42.00 0.54 -12.44
C THR A 65 41.32 0.95 -11.14
N LEU A 66 41.56 2.18 -10.65
CA LEU A 66 40.89 2.70 -9.45
C LEU A 66 39.39 2.86 -9.67
N ARG A 67 38.95 3.33 -10.85
CA ARG A 67 37.54 3.37 -11.21
C ARG A 67 36.91 1.98 -11.11
N SER A 68 37.56 0.97 -11.70
CA SER A 68 37.09 -0.43 -11.60
C SER A 68 37.04 -0.92 -10.15
N LEU A 69 38.09 -0.66 -9.37
CA LEU A 69 38.21 -1.07 -7.97
C LEU A 69 37.13 -0.42 -7.07
N ALA A 70 36.79 0.85 -7.32
CA ALA A 70 35.72 1.54 -6.60
C ALA A 70 34.36 0.85 -6.78
N PHE A 71 34.08 0.32 -7.97
CA PHE A 71 32.86 -0.46 -8.21
C PHE A 71 32.80 -1.71 -7.33
N ASP A 72 33.91 -2.44 -7.24
CA ASP A 72 33.97 -3.67 -6.44
C ASP A 72 33.90 -3.38 -4.93
N TYR A 73 34.49 -2.28 -4.45
CA TYR A 73 34.30 -1.84 -3.06
C TYR A 73 32.84 -1.51 -2.77
N ALA A 74 32.16 -0.81 -3.68
CA ALA A 74 30.75 -0.49 -3.50
C ALA A 74 29.89 -1.76 -3.50
N GLY A 75 30.12 -2.69 -4.42
CA GLY A 75 29.43 -3.99 -4.46
C GLY A 75 29.72 -4.88 -3.24
N GLY A 76 30.89 -4.74 -2.62
CA GLY A 76 31.24 -5.36 -1.35
C GLY A 76 30.71 -4.64 -0.10
N GLY A 77 30.00 -3.52 -0.27
CA GLY A 77 29.41 -2.74 0.84
C GLY A 77 30.35 -1.73 1.51
N ASP A 78 31.61 -1.60 1.07
CA ASP A 78 32.56 -0.60 1.60
C ASP A 78 32.41 0.75 0.88
N ILE A 79 31.25 1.38 1.10
CA ILE A 79 30.86 2.66 0.46
C ILE A 79 31.88 3.78 0.73
N PRO A 80 32.39 4.00 1.97
CA PRO A 80 33.38 5.04 2.22
C PRO A 80 34.67 4.85 1.41
N ARG A 81 35.17 3.61 1.31
CA ARG A 81 36.36 3.31 0.52
C ARG A 81 36.09 3.44 -0.98
N ALA A 82 34.91 3.04 -1.44
CA ALA A 82 34.48 3.22 -2.82
C ALA A 82 34.49 4.69 -3.24
N LEU A 83 33.87 5.56 -2.44
CA LEU A 83 33.82 7.02 -2.67
C LEU A 83 35.21 7.65 -2.73
N HIS A 84 36.08 7.36 -1.75
CA HIS A 84 37.46 7.86 -1.77
C HIS A 84 38.24 7.37 -3.01
N THR A 85 38.02 6.12 -3.42
CA THR A 85 38.71 5.51 -4.56
C THR A 85 38.25 6.11 -5.88
N ILE A 86 36.95 6.35 -6.06
CA ILE A 86 36.42 6.92 -7.29
C ILE A 86 36.76 8.41 -7.45
N GLU A 87 36.75 9.19 -6.35
CA GLU A 87 37.22 10.59 -6.36
C GLU A 87 38.67 10.70 -6.83
N ARG A 88 39.54 9.80 -6.32
CA ARG A 88 40.93 9.71 -6.77
C ARG A 88 41.01 9.31 -8.24
N ALA A 89 40.20 8.36 -8.70
CA ALA A 89 40.16 7.97 -10.11
C ALA A 89 39.80 9.15 -11.02
N SER A 90 38.73 9.89 -10.69
CA SER A 90 38.30 11.08 -11.43
C SER A 90 39.39 12.17 -11.49
N SER A 91 40.20 12.34 -10.44
CA SER A 91 41.30 13.32 -10.47
C SER A 91 42.46 12.96 -11.42
N LEU A 92 42.51 11.72 -11.90
CA LEU A 92 43.58 11.19 -12.75
C LEU A 92 43.18 11.03 -14.22
N LEU A 93 41.89 11.14 -14.52
CA LEU A 93 41.31 10.87 -15.84
C LEU A 93 40.84 12.16 -16.49
N ASP A 94 40.80 12.16 -17.82
CA ASP A 94 40.25 13.24 -18.64
C ASP A 94 39.32 12.69 -19.73
N GLY A 95 38.66 13.60 -20.46
CA GLY A 95 37.79 13.25 -21.60
C GLY A 95 36.72 12.21 -21.26
N GLU A 96 36.62 11.18 -22.12
CA GLU A 96 35.62 10.12 -22.01
C GLU A 96 35.81 9.24 -20.76
N GLU A 97 37.06 9.01 -20.32
CA GLU A 97 37.32 8.20 -19.13
C GLU A 97 36.96 8.95 -17.83
N LEU A 98 37.11 10.29 -17.82
CA LEU A 98 36.58 11.11 -16.74
C LEU A 98 35.05 11.04 -16.68
N MET A 99 34.37 11.17 -17.82
CA MET A 99 32.92 11.03 -17.89
C MET A 99 32.48 9.68 -17.30
N LYS A 100 33.09 8.56 -17.73
CA LYS A 100 32.79 7.23 -17.17
C LYS A 100 33.04 7.13 -15.66
N ALA A 101 34.11 7.75 -15.16
CA ALA A 101 34.41 7.79 -13.74
C ALA A 101 33.35 8.58 -12.96
N GLU A 102 32.89 9.72 -13.49
CA GLU A 102 31.85 10.55 -12.86
C GLU A 102 30.47 9.88 -12.88
N LEU A 103 30.10 9.20 -13.97
CA LEU A 103 28.86 8.40 -14.01
C LEU A 103 28.87 7.30 -12.96
N GLN A 104 30.00 6.62 -12.80
CA GLN A 104 30.13 5.57 -11.79
C GLN A 104 30.20 6.15 -10.36
N HIS A 105 30.79 7.33 -10.19
CA HIS A 105 30.79 8.04 -8.92
C HIS A 105 29.36 8.42 -8.51
N ALA A 106 28.57 8.96 -9.44
CA ALA A 106 27.16 9.26 -9.19
C ALA A 106 26.37 8.01 -8.78
N PHE A 107 26.61 6.88 -9.44
CA PHE A 107 25.99 5.60 -9.04
C PHE A 107 26.37 5.18 -7.60
N ILE A 108 27.64 5.30 -7.21
CA ILE A 108 28.10 4.99 -5.84
C ILE A 108 27.48 5.96 -4.82
N LEU A 109 27.38 7.24 -5.16
CA LEU A 109 26.69 8.24 -4.32
C LEU A 109 25.19 7.90 -4.15
N GLY A 110 24.51 7.46 -5.21
CA GLY A 110 23.12 6.97 -5.14
C GLY A 110 22.96 5.76 -4.22
N GLN A 111 23.89 4.80 -4.27
CA GLN A 111 23.91 3.67 -3.32
C GLN A 111 24.19 4.11 -1.88
N ALA A 112 24.83 5.25 -1.68
CA ALA A 112 25.04 5.87 -0.37
C ALA A 112 23.86 6.77 0.08
N ALA A 113 22.79 6.86 -0.71
CA ALA A 113 21.68 7.80 -0.54
C ALA A 113 22.09 9.29 -0.54
N ARG A 114 23.25 9.64 -1.12
CA ARG A 114 23.73 11.02 -1.30
C ARG A 114 23.19 11.61 -2.59
N TYR A 115 21.87 11.73 -2.68
CA TYR A 115 21.16 11.97 -3.93
C TYR A 115 21.44 13.34 -4.56
N CYS A 116 21.47 14.45 -3.81
CA CYS A 116 21.79 15.74 -4.45
C CYS A 116 23.20 15.79 -4.99
N GLU A 117 24.18 15.19 -4.30
CA GLU A 117 25.55 15.15 -4.79
C GLU A 117 25.66 14.32 -6.07
N ALA A 118 24.94 13.20 -6.13
CA ALA A 118 24.87 12.38 -7.33
C ALA A 118 24.20 13.11 -8.51
N ILE A 119 23.06 13.77 -8.26
CA ILE A 119 22.35 14.57 -9.27
C ILE A 119 23.22 15.72 -9.77
N ALA A 120 23.86 16.48 -8.87
CA ALA A 120 24.74 17.58 -9.25
C ALA A 120 25.93 17.11 -10.11
N LEU A 121 26.45 15.92 -9.83
CA LEU A 121 27.51 15.32 -10.64
C LEU A 121 27.00 14.92 -12.03
N LEU A 122 25.81 14.33 -12.13
CA LEU A 122 25.18 13.97 -13.41
C LEU A 122 24.80 15.20 -14.24
N ASP A 123 24.28 16.25 -13.62
CA ASP A 123 24.02 17.54 -14.27
C ASP A 123 25.32 18.14 -14.83
N GLY A 124 26.40 18.09 -14.04
CA GLY A 124 27.72 18.50 -14.50
C GLY A 124 28.27 17.65 -15.65
N VAL A 125 27.89 16.38 -15.77
CA VAL A 125 28.23 15.53 -16.94
C VAL A 125 27.44 16.00 -18.17
N CYS A 126 26.12 16.21 -18.04
CA CYS A 126 25.27 16.73 -19.12
C CYS A 126 25.72 18.10 -19.64
N ASP A 127 26.25 18.96 -18.77
CA ASP A 127 26.74 20.29 -19.14
C ASP A 127 28.08 20.26 -19.90
N ARG A 128 28.93 19.26 -19.64
CA ARG A 128 30.31 19.19 -20.17
C ARG A 128 30.47 18.26 -21.37
N PHE A 129 29.63 17.23 -21.47
CA PHE A 129 29.77 16.17 -22.46
C PHE A 129 28.51 16.05 -23.32
N GLU A 130 28.70 16.00 -24.64
CA GLU A 130 27.65 15.60 -25.57
C GLU A 130 27.72 14.09 -25.77
N PHE A 131 26.59 13.41 -25.63
CA PHE A 131 26.46 11.98 -25.89
C PHE A 131 25.14 11.67 -26.59
N GLU A 132 25.22 10.98 -27.73
CA GLU A 132 24.06 10.52 -28.51
C GLU A 132 23.89 9.00 -28.43
N GLU A 133 24.86 8.29 -27.83
CA GLU A 133 24.78 6.84 -27.67
C GLU A 133 23.64 6.48 -26.72
N ALA A 134 22.70 5.67 -27.20
CA ALA A 134 21.53 5.26 -26.44
C ALA A 134 21.88 4.71 -25.06
N SER A 135 22.94 3.91 -24.94
CA SER A 135 23.41 3.33 -23.68
C SER A 135 23.83 4.40 -22.65
N LEU A 136 24.44 5.51 -23.09
CA LEU A 136 24.86 6.61 -22.23
C LEU A 136 23.67 7.48 -21.81
N VAL A 137 22.75 7.74 -22.75
CA VAL A 137 21.47 8.42 -22.45
C VAL A 137 20.70 7.63 -21.39
N GLU A 138 20.50 6.33 -21.62
CA GLU A 138 19.84 5.43 -20.68
C GLU A 138 20.51 5.43 -19.30
N LEU A 139 21.84 5.35 -19.24
CA LEU A 139 22.58 5.32 -17.97
C LEU A 139 22.50 6.65 -17.19
N VAL A 140 22.67 7.79 -17.87
CA VAL A 140 22.67 9.11 -17.23
C VAL A 140 21.29 9.45 -16.68
N TYR A 141 20.28 9.42 -17.55
CA TYR A 141 18.91 9.77 -17.18
C TYR A 141 18.26 8.70 -16.31
N GLY A 142 18.62 7.42 -16.47
CA GLY A 142 18.14 6.35 -15.59
C GLY A 142 18.62 6.53 -14.16
N ASN A 143 19.91 6.80 -13.97
CA ASN A 143 20.46 7.08 -12.65
C ASN A 143 19.88 8.37 -12.07
N ARG A 144 19.86 9.47 -12.83
CA ARG A 144 19.34 10.76 -12.34
C ARG A 144 17.85 10.67 -11.99
N GLY A 145 17.05 10.02 -12.84
CA GLY A 145 15.63 9.76 -12.61
C GLY A 145 15.38 8.95 -11.34
N SER A 146 16.14 7.87 -11.10
CA SER A 146 16.04 7.07 -9.87
C SER A 146 16.40 7.88 -8.60
N MET A 147 17.36 8.80 -8.70
CA MET A 147 17.77 9.66 -7.58
C MET A 147 16.74 10.76 -7.31
N HIS A 148 16.15 11.33 -8.37
CA HIS A 148 15.01 12.23 -8.23
C HIS A 148 13.83 11.52 -7.56
N LEU A 149 13.55 10.27 -7.93
CA LEU A 149 12.53 9.45 -7.29
C LEU A 149 12.85 9.22 -5.81
N GLY A 150 14.10 8.88 -5.48
CA GLY A 150 14.57 8.74 -4.10
C GLY A 150 14.40 10.00 -3.25
N LEU A 151 14.46 11.19 -3.85
CA LEU A 151 14.21 12.48 -3.18
C LEU A 151 12.75 12.95 -3.21
N GLY A 152 11.86 12.23 -3.90
CA GLY A 152 10.46 12.67 -4.08
C GLY A 152 10.32 13.87 -5.03
N ARG A 153 11.29 14.09 -5.93
CA ARG A 153 11.22 15.09 -7.02
C ARG A 153 10.51 14.47 -8.22
N LEU A 154 9.22 14.18 -8.07
CA LEU A 154 8.48 13.24 -8.92
C LEU A 154 8.39 13.68 -10.38
N GLU A 155 8.18 14.97 -10.66
CA GLU A 155 8.12 15.50 -12.04
C GLU A 155 9.46 15.35 -12.76
N ALA A 156 10.58 15.64 -12.08
CA ALA A 156 11.92 15.49 -12.63
C ALA A 156 12.25 14.01 -12.88
N ALA A 157 11.86 13.13 -11.94
CA ALA A 157 12.00 11.69 -12.10
C ALA A 157 11.24 11.19 -13.34
N ILE A 158 9.96 11.56 -13.48
CA ILE A 158 9.12 11.15 -14.62
C ILE A 158 9.73 11.60 -15.94
N HIS A 159 10.18 12.85 -16.02
CA HIS A 159 10.78 13.38 -17.25
C HIS A 159 12.00 12.55 -17.70
N ASP A 160 12.92 12.28 -16.77
CA ASP A 160 14.12 11.50 -17.06
C ASP A 160 13.78 10.04 -17.42
N LEU A 161 12.85 9.42 -16.70
CA LEU A 161 12.48 8.02 -16.90
C LEU A 161 11.67 7.80 -18.20
N GLU A 162 10.85 8.77 -18.62
CA GLU A 162 10.17 8.75 -19.94
C GLU A 162 11.19 8.81 -21.08
N MET A 163 12.24 9.60 -20.93
CA MET A 163 13.36 9.66 -21.88
C MET A 163 14.09 8.31 -21.97
N VAL A 164 14.36 7.67 -20.83
CA VAL A 164 14.99 6.33 -20.79
C VAL A 164 14.09 5.29 -21.44
N TYR A 165 12.81 5.23 -21.07
CA TYR A 165 11.85 4.28 -21.63
C TYR A 165 11.75 4.40 -23.15
N THR A 166 11.65 5.63 -23.66
CA THR A 166 11.56 5.92 -25.09
C THR A 166 12.83 5.47 -25.81
N THR A 167 14.00 5.88 -25.31
CA THR A 167 15.31 5.54 -25.89
C THR A 167 15.53 4.02 -25.91
N ALA A 168 15.30 3.35 -24.79
CA ALA A 168 15.45 1.90 -24.67
C ALA A 168 14.48 1.13 -25.57
N SER A 169 13.24 1.62 -25.71
CA SER A 169 12.23 1.01 -26.60
C SER A 169 12.63 1.11 -28.07
N GLU A 170 13.09 2.29 -28.52
CA GLU A 170 13.53 2.53 -29.88
C GLU A 170 14.77 1.69 -30.25
N ASN A 171 15.67 1.47 -29.29
CA ASN A 171 16.91 0.71 -29.46
C ASN A 171 16.78 -0.79 -29.13
N ARG A 172 15.59 -1.26 -28.75
CA ARG A 172 15.31 -2.68 -28.39
C ARG A 172 16.15 -3.16 -27.22
N HIS A 173 16.23 -2.36 -26.17
CA HIS A 173 16.81 -2.70 -24.86
C HIS A 173 15.68 -3.02 -23.86
N PRO A 174 15.04 -4.20 -23.94
CA PRO A 174 13.81 -4.48 -23.18
C PRO A 174 14.01 -4.50 -21.67
N ALA A 175 15.21 -4.85 -21.18
CA ALA A 175 15.53 -4.81 -19.75
C ALA A 175 15.50 -3.37 -19.22
N THR A 176 16.23 -2.46 -19.87
CA THR A 176 16.25 -1.04 -19.51
C THR A 176 14.86 -0.41 -19.63
N ALA A 177 14.09 -0.76 -20.67
CA ALA A 177 12.71 -0.29 -20.82
C ALA A 177 11.80 -0.80 -19.69
N ALA A 178 11.99 -2.05 -19.24
CA ALA A 178 11.23 -2.61 -18.13
C ALA A 178 11.54 -1.91 -16.80
N ASP A 179 12.83 -1.69 -16.50
CA ASP A 179 13.27 -0.99 -15.29
C ASP A 179 12.74 0.48 -15.29
N ALA A 180 12.81 1.17 -16.43
CA ALA A 180 12.25 2.53 -16.56
C ALA A 180 10.73 2.54 -16.37
N ALA A 181 10.01 1.56 -16.90
CA ALA A 181 8.57 1.43 -16.71
C ALA A 181 8.19 1.17 -15.24
N LEU A 182 8.96 0.39 -14.48
CA LEU A 182 8.72 0.21 -13.05
C LEU A 182 8.95 1.49 -12.24
N HIS A 183 10.04 2.20 -12.50
CA HIS A 183 10.27 3.48 -11.84
C HIS A 183 9.20 4.53 -12.19
N LEU A 184 8.69 4.53 -13.43
CA LEU A 184 7.53 5.35 -13.82
C LEU A 184 6.27 4.94 -13.07
N ALA A 185 6.04 3.63 -12.92
CA ALA A 185 4.92 3.12 -12.13
C ALA A 185 5.00 3.63 -10.68
N ARG A 186 6.17 3.57 -10.05
CA ARG A 186 6.38 4.10 -8.70
C ARG A 186 6.18 5.61 -8.64
N ALA A 187 6.78 6.39 -9.53
CA ALA A 187 6.64 7.85 -9.56
C ALA A 187 5.17 8.29 -9.71
N HIS A 188 4.41 7.61 -10.57
CA HIS A 188 2.99 7.86 -10.71
C HIS A 188 2.16 7.42 -9.48
N ALA A 189 2.56 6.34 -8.80
CA ALA A 189 1.91 5.91 -7.58
C ALA A 189 2.11 6.94 -6.46
N ASP A 190 3.34 7.43 -6.30
CA ASP A 190 3.70 8.46 -5.32
C ASP A 190 2.97 9.79 -5.59
N LEU A 191 2.74 10.15 -6.87
CA LEU A 191 1.89 11.29 -7.25
C LEU A 191 0.39 11.10 -6.97
N GLY A 192 -0.06 9.90 -6.55
CA GLY A 192 -1.47 9.56 -6.44
C GLY A 192 -2.18 9.34 -7.79
N LYS A 193 -1.42 9.16 -8.89
CA LYS A 193 -1.94 8.83 -10.22
C LYS A 193 -2.02 7.31 -10.41
N MET A 194 -2.72 6.63 -9.48
CA MET A 194 -2.72 5.17 -9.40
C MET A 194 -3.15 4.44 -10.69
N PRO A 195 -4.16 4.90 -11.46
CA PRO A 195 -4.47 4.26 -12.75
C PRO A 195 -3.29 4.27 -13.74
N ALA A 196 -2.51 5.35 -13.78
CA ALA A 196 -1.31 5.44 -14.62
C ALA A 196 -0.18 4.55 -14.07
N ALA A 197 -0.01 4.51 -12.75
CA ALA A 197 0.95 3.63 -12.09
C ALA A 197 0.74 2.16 -12.47
N LEU A 198 -0.50 1.68 -12.39
CA LEU A 198 -0.84 0.30 -12.71
C LEU A 198 -0.73 -0.01 -14.22
N GLN A 199 -0.90 0.99 -15.10
CA GLN A 199 -0.61 0.82 -16.53
C GLN A 199 0.89 0.61 -16.78
N TRP A 200 1.74 1.45 -16.19
CA TRP A 200 3.20 1.29 -16.29
C TRP A 200 3.69 -0.02 -15.69
N GLN A 201 3.12 -0.44 -14.56
CA GLN A 201 3.40 -1.74 -13.96
C GLN A 201 3.02 -2.91 -14.88
N SER A 202 1.90 -2.81 -15.61
CA SER A 202 1.51 -3.80 -16.62
C SER A 202 2.51 -3.86 -17.77
N ILE A 203 2.96 -2.69 -18.27
CA ILE A 203 3.98 -2.61 -19.33
C ILE A 203 5.29 -3.26 -18.88
N ALA A 204 5.75 -2.94 -17.67
CA ALA A 204 6.95 -3.54 -17.11
C ALA A 204 6.82 -5.07 -16.99
N GLY A 205 5.69 -5.56 -16.46
CA GLY A 205 5.42 -7.00 -16.32
C GLY A 205 5.50 -7.73 -17.65
N GLU A 206 4.86 -7.19 -18.70
CA GLU A 206 4.93 -7.76 -20.05
C GLU A 206 6.37 -7.80 -20.60
N LEU A 207 7.18 -6.78 -20.32
CA LEU A 207 8.58 -6.76 -20.77
C LEU A 207 9.43 -7.79 -20.02
N TYR A 208 9.26 -7.93 -18.70
CA TYR A 208 9.98 -8.96 -17.92
C TYR A 208 9.58 -10.37 -18.35
N ASP A 209 8.29 -10.66 -18.43
CA ASP A 209 7.78 -12.00 -18.77
C ASP A 209 8.26 -12.46 -20.14
N ASN A 210 8.36 -11.53 -21.11
CA ASN A 210 8.75 -11.86 -22.48
C ASN A 210 10.26 -11.84 -22.73
N HIS A 211 11.04 -11.07 -21.96
CA HIS A 211 12.43 -10.77 -22.30
C HIS A 211 13.46 -10.96 -21.19
N VAL A 212 13.03 -10.97 -19.92
CA VAL A 212 13.93 -11.03 -18.75
C VAL A 212 13.30 -11.88 -17.64
N PRO A 213 13.13 -13.20 -17.86
CA PRO A 213 12.55 -14.08 -16.85
C PRO A 213 13.42 -14.11 -15.59
N ASP A 214 12.79 -14.29 -14.43
CA ASP A 214 13.42 -14.37 -13.09
C ASP A 214 14.07 -13.08 -12.56
N HIS A 215 13.62 -11.89 -13.00
CA HIS A 215 14.11 -10.62 -12.46
C HIS A 215 13.59 -10.32 -11.05
N LEU A 216 14.38 -10.69 -10.04
CA LEU A 216 14.01 -10.55 -8.62
C LEU A 216 13.89 -9.09 -8.15
N VAL A 217 14.69 -8.18 -8.72
CA VAL A 217 14.67 -6.76 -8.34
C VAL A 217 13.33 -6.12 -8.75
N GLY A 218 12.84 -6.44 -9.95
CA GLY A 218 11.54 -5.96 -10.43
C GLY A 218 10.36 -6.42 -9.56
N HIS A 219 10.49 -7.52 -8.82
CA HIS A 219 9.46 -7.93 -7.84
C HIS A 219 9.40 -6.99 -6.62
N MET A 220 10.53 -6.42 -6.16
CA MET A 220 10.52 -5.47 -5.04
C MET A 220 9.88 -4.14 -5.43
N GLU A 221 10.20 -3.63 -6.61
CA GLU A 221 9.58 -2.41 -7.16
C GLU A 221 8.10 -2.62 -7.50
N ARG A 222 7.72 -3.84 -7.91
CA ARG A 222 6.31 -4.22 -8.03
C ARG A 222 5.58 -4.13 -6.68
N ALA A 223 6.21 -4.58 -5.59
CA ALA A 223 5.63 -4.49 -4.26
C ALA A 223 5.37 -3.02 -3.86
N ASP A 224 6.28 -2.11 -4.20
CA ASP A 224 6.13 -0.67 -3.95
C ASP A 224 4.83 -0.08 -4.53
N VAL A 225 4.48 -0.44 -5.77
CA VAL A 225 3.24 0.04 -6.40
C VAL A 225 2.00 -0.61 -5.77
N LEU A 226 2.07 -1.91 -5.43
CA LEU A 226 0.98 -2.62 -4.75
C LEU A 226 0.70 -2.01 -3.36
N ILE A 227 1.76 -1.66 -2.62
CA ILE A 227 1.65 -1.00 -1.30
C ILE A 227 0.96 0.37 -1.44
N ALA A 228 1.41 1.19 -2.39
CA ALA A 228 0.79 2.49 -2.66
C ALA A 228 -0.69 2.36 -3.09
N ALA A 229 -1.04 1.30 -3.81
CA ALA A 229 -2.42 0.97 -4.19
C ALA A 229 -3.29 0.46 -3.02
N GLY A 230 -2.67 0.14 -1.88
CA GLY A 230 -3.33 -0.51 -0.74
C GLY A 230 -3.58 -2.01 -0.94
N LEU A 231 -2.99 -2.62 -1.97
CA LEU A 231 -3.07 -4.06 -2.28
C LEU A 231 -2.09 -4.86 -1.41
N TYR A 232 -2.26 -4.74 -0.08
CA TYR A 232 -1.31 -5.23 0.91
C TYR A 232 -1.11 -6.74 0.90
N GLU A 233 -2.17 -7.52 0.70
CA GLU A 233 -2.04 -8.99 0.64
C GLU A 233 -1.28 -9.44 -0.61
N GLU A 234 -1.53 -8.82 -1.78
CA GLU A 234 -0.76 -9.07 -3.00
C GLU A 234 0.72 -8.65 -2.82
N ALA A 235 0.97 -7.54 -2.11
CA ALA A 235 2.34 -7.12 -1.79
C ALA A 235 3.05 -8.11 -0.87
N ILE A 236 2.37 -8.64 0.16
CA ILE A 236 2.92 -9.68 1.06
C ILE A 236 3.31 -10.92 0.24
N GLU A 237 2.43 -11.41 -0.64
CA GLU A 237 2.72 -12.57 -1.48
C GLU A 237 3.97 -12.37 -2.35
N VAL A 238 4.11 -11.18 -2.95
CA VAL A 238 5.29 -10.83 -3.75
C VAL A 238 6.55 -10.79 -2.90
N LEU A 239 6.51 -10.13 -1.73
CA LEU A 239 7.65 -9.96 -0.84
C LEU A 239 8.10 -11.31 -0.22
N GLU A 240 7.16 -12.09 0.32
CA GLU A 240 7.43 -13.40 0.92
C GLU A 240 7.99 -14.42 -0.10
N SER A 241 7.62 -14.29 -1.37
CA SER A 241 8.14 -15.12 -2.46
C SER A 241 9.53 -14.70 -2.92
N ALA A 242 9.79 -13.40 -3.01
CA ALA A 242 11.03 -12.87 -3.59
C ALA A 242 12.19 -12.76 -2.59
N ILE A 243 11.93 -12.41 -1.33
CA ILE A 243 12.99 -12.24 -0.31
C ILE A 243 13.84 -13.51 -0.15
N PRO A 244 13.28 -14.73 0.02
CA PRO A 244 14.10 -15.94 0.16
C PRO A 244 14.96 -16.26 -1.08
N ARG A 245 14.52 -15.84 -2.27
CA ARG A 245 15.27 -16.01 -3.53
C ARG A 245 16.42 -15.01 -3.63
N LEU A 246 16.22 -13.80 -3.13
CA LEU A 246 17.26 -12.76 -3.02
C LEU A 246 18.31 -13.14 -1.97
N GLU A 247 17.89 -13.71 -0.83
CA GLU A 247 18.79 -14.21 0.24
C GLU A 247 19.72 -15.33 -0.25
N ALA A 248 19.30 -16.10 -1.26
CA ALA A 248 20.10 -17.19 -1.81
C ALA A 248 21.30 -16.73 -2.65
N HIS A 249 21.41 -15.43 -2.96
CA HIS A 249 22.45 -14.87 -3.83
C HIS A 249 23.18 -13.70 -3.14
N ASP A 250 24.50 -13.82 -3.02
CA ASP A 250 25.36 -12.77 -2.46
C ASP A 250 25.28 -11.48 -3.30
N GLY A 251 25.35 -10.31 -2.65
CA GLY A 251 25.38 -8.99 -3.31
C GLY A 251 24.03 -8.27 -3.41
N ASN A 252 22.96 -8.83 -2.85
CA ASN A 252 21.61 -8.23 -2.85
C ASN A 252 21.27 -7.46 -1.57
N ASP A 253 22.24 -7.19 -0.69
CA ASP A 253 22.01 -6.62 0.65
C ASP A 253 21.17 -5.34 0.65
N ILE A 254 21.38 -4.46 -0.34
CA ILE A 254 20.63 -3.20 -0.47
C ILE A 254 19.16 -3.49 -0.78
N VAL A 255 18.90 -4.34 -1.77
CA VAL A 255 17.55 -4.72 -2.22
C VAL A 255 16.81 -5.51 -1.13
N LEU A 256 17.50 -6.41 -0.44
CA LEU A 256 16.95 -7.19 0.68
C LEU A 256 16.47 -6.28 1.82
N ARG A 257 17.26 -5.27 2.18
CA ARG A 257 16.90 -4.33 3.25
C ARG A 257 15.68 -3.50 2.90
N HIS A 258 15.55 -3.06 1.63
CA HIS A 258 14.34 -2.43 1.12
C HIS A 258 13.14 -3.39 1.25
N GLY A 259 13.28 -4.62 0.79
CA GLY A 259 12.24 -5.66 0.88
C GLY A 259 11.78 -5.92 2.32
N TYR A 260 12.70 -5.97 3.30
CA TYR A 260 12.33 -6.12 4.70
C TYR A 260 11.60 -4.89 5.27
N LEU A 261 12.01 -3.67 4.90
CA LEU A 261 11.31 -2.45 5.30
C LEU A 261 9.86 -2.47 4.80
N GLN A 262 9.67 -2.81 3.52
CA GLN A 262 8.36 -2.96 2.91
C GLN A 262 7.54 -4.04 3.61
N LEU A 263 8.11 -5.23 3.84
CA LEU A 263 7.40 -6.34 4.48
C LEU A 263 6.97 -5.99 5.92
N ILE A 264 7.85 -5.34 6.69
CA ILE A 264 7.53 -4.82 8.02
C ILE A 264 6.36 -3.84 7.95
N ASP A 265 6.42 -2.88 7.02
CA ASP A 265 5.38 -1.86 6.87
C ASP A 265 4.03 -2.47 6.51
N VAL A 266 3.99 -3.40 5.55
CA VAL A 266 2.74 -4.03 5.10
C VAL A 266 2.13 -4.94 6.17
N TYR A 267 2.94 -5.68 6.92
CA TYR A 267 2.44 -6.42 8.08
C TYR A 267 1.86 -5.49 9.15
N MET A 268 2.52 -4.36 9.42
CA MET A 268 2.02 -3.35 10.34
C MET A 268 0.68 -2.75 9.88
N ARG A 269 0.54 -2.42 8.58
CA ARG A 269 -0.71 -1.90 7.99
C ARG A 269 -1.85 -2.91 7.99
N THR A 270 -1.54 -4.20 7.87
CA THR A 270 -2.54 -5.29 7.89
C THR A 270 -2.84 -5.80 9.31
N GLY A 271 -2.25 -5.20 10.35
CA GLY A 271 -2.46 -5.60 11.75
C GLY A 271 -1.72 -6.88 12.16
N LYS A 272 -0.87 -7.44 11.30
CA LYS A 272 -0.03 -8.64 11.51
C LYS A 272 1.23 -8.28 12.32
N LYS A 273 1.03 -7.75 13.53
CA LYS A 273 2.10 -7.16 14.35
C LYS A 273 3.15 -8.19 14.80
N GLU A 274 2.73 -9.42 15.07
CA GLU A 274 3.60 -10.52 15.46
C GLU A 274 4.45 -11.02 14.29
N GLU A 275 3.90 -11.04 13.07
CA GLU A 275 4.65 -11.29 11.83
C GLU A 275 5.73 -10.23 11.62
N ALA A 276 5.36 -8.94 11.75
CA ALA A 276 6.32 -7.84 11.66
C ALA A 276 7.45 -7.98 12.69
N LEU A 277 7.12 -8.38 13.93
CA LEU A 277 8.12 -8.61 14.97
C LEU A 277 9.08 -9.73 14.61
N ARG A 278 8.58 -10.84 14.06
CA ARG A 278 9.42 -11.95 13.57
C ARG A 278 10.39 -11.51 12.48
N VAL A 279 9.95 -10.67 11.55
CA VAL A 279 10.84 -10.10 10.52
C VAL A 279 11.93 -9.26 11.17
N VAL A 280 11.57 -8.35 12.07
CA VAL A 280 12.53 -7.50 12.81
C VAL A 280 13.55 -8.33 13.60
N GLU A 281 13.13 -9.42 14.22
CA GLU A 281 14.01 -10.35 14.94
C GLU A 281 14.93 -11.14 13.99
N THR A 282 14.43 -11.52 12.82
CA THR A 282 15.19 -12.26 11.79
C THR A 282 16.26 -11.38 11.14
N VAL A 283 15.91 -10.14 10.78
CA VAL A 283 16.85 -9.16 10.21
C VAL A 283 17.94 -8.77 11.22
N GLY A 284 17.61 -8.77 12.51
CA GLY A 284 18.55 -8.46 13.58
C GLY A 284 18.96 -6.98 13.62
N THR A 285 20.17 -6.71 14.13
CA THR A 285 20.70 -5.34 14.15
C THR A 285 21.43 -5.06 12.84
N PRO A 286 21.00 -4.08 12.03
CA PRO A 286 21.66 -3.78 10.77
C PRO A 286 23.09 -3.26 11.00
N SER A 287 24.02 -3.64 10.10
CA SER A 287 25.39 -3.09 10.08
C SER A 287 25.37 -1.57 9.94
N VAL A 288 26.18 -0.86 10.75
CA VAL A 288 26.29 0.62 10.73
C VAL A 288 26.66 1.17 9.34
N GLN A 289 27.26 0.36 8.48
CA GLN A 289 27.69 0.76 7.13
C GLN A 289 26.58 0.73 6.06
N SER A 290 25.39 0.22 6.36
CA SER A 290 24.31 0.12 5.38
C SER A 290 23.46 1.40 5.34
N ARG A 291 23.06 1.84 4.13
CA ARG A 291 22.16 2.99 3.92
C ARG A 291 20.83 2.91 4.66
N TYR A 292 20.22 1.72 4.76
CA TYR A 292 18.89 1.51 5.37
C TYR A 292 18.93 1.23 6.87
N SER A 293 20.10 1.34 7.51
CA SER A 293 20.25 0.95 8.91
C SER A 293 19.45 1.82 9.87
N PRO A 294 19.43 3.17 9.72
CA PRO A 294 18.57 4.03 10.52
C PRO A 294 17.08 3.66 10.36
N ASP A 295 16.64 3.42 9.12
CA ASP A 295 15.25 3.11 8.79
C ASP A 295 14.79 1.78 9.39
N LEU A 296 15.62 0.73 9.27
CA LEU A 296 15.34 -0.58 9.84
C LEU A 296 15.32 -0.53 11.37
N LEU A 297 16.19 0.27 11.99
CA LEU A 297 16.18 0.48 13.44
C LEU A 297 14.91 1.19 13.89
N LEU A 298 14.49 2.24 13.17
CA LEU A 298 13.28 3.00 13.47
C LEU A 298 12.02 2.17 13.24
N ALA A 299 11.93 1.42 12.13
CA ALA A 299 10.86 0.47 11.85
C ALA A 299 10.80 -0.62 12.94
N GLY A 300 11.96 -1.19 13.30
CA GLY A 300 12.06 -2.20 14.35
C GLY A 300 11.65 -1.68 15.73
N ALA A 301 11.92 -0.42 16.05
CA ALA A 301 11.44 0.21 17.28
C ALA A 301 9.91 0.40 17.27
N ARG A 302 9.33 0.85 16.15
CA ARG A 302 7.87 0.97 15.99
C ARG A 302 7.16 -0.38 16.17
N VAL A 303 7.70 -1.44 15.57
CA VAL A 303 7.15 -2.80 15.70
C VAL A 303 7.22 -3.28 17.16
N ARG A 304 8.34 -3.11 17.85
CA ARG A 304 8.47 -3.48 19.28
C ARG A 304 7.49 -2.72 20.16
N LEU A 305 7.28 -1.43 19.89
CA LEU A 305 6.27 -0.62 20.58
C LEU A 305 4.86 -1.14 20.35
N ALA A 306 4.50 -1.43 19.10
CA ALA A 306 3.18 -1.92 18.74
C ALA A 306 2.84 -3.30 19.32
N ASN A 307 3.86 -4.11 19.59
CA ASN A 307 3.76 -5.42 20.25
C ASN A 307 3.88 -5.34 21.78
N GLY A 308 4.09 -4.15 22.36
CA GLY A 308 4.22 -3.97 23.82
C GLY A 308 5.51 -4.58 24.41
N VAL A 309 6.54 -4.77 23.59
CA VAL A 309 7.84 -5.37 23.98
C VAL A 309 9.00 -4.37 23.93
N ALA A 310 8.70 -3.07 23.83
CA ALA A 310 9.71 -2.03 23.83
C ALA A 310 10.37 -1.87 25.21
N ASP A 311 11.69 -1.64 25.20
CA ASP A 311 12.55 -1.48 26.37
C ASP A 311 13.34 -0.16 26.32
N GLU A 312 14.13 0.13 27.37
CA GLU A 312 14.97 1.34 27.44
C GLU A 312 15.92 1.45 26.24
N ARG A 313 16.41 0.33 25.72
CA ARG A 313 17.26 0.27 24.52
C ARG A 313 16.52 0.68 23.26
N THR A 314 15.25 0.29 23.12
CA THR A 314 14.38 0.71 22.01
C THR A 314 14.26 2.23 21.99
N PHE A 315 14.03 2.86 23.15
CA PHE A 315 13.96 4.32 23.26
C PHE A 315 15.30 5.01 23.01
N ALA A 316 16.41 4.47 23.53
CA ALA A 316 17.75 5.00 23.25
C ALA A 316 18.09 4.95 21.76
N THR A 317 17.65 3.90 21.05
CA THR A 317 17.84 3.74 19.60
C THR A 317 17.02 4.77 18.81
N LEU A 318 15.76 4.97 19.18
CA LEU A 318 14.91 6.03 18.60
C LEU A 318 15.57 7.40 18.74
N LEU A 319 16.07 7.72 19.93
CA LEU A 319 16.76 8.98 20.24
C LEU A 319 18.07 9.15 19.46
N SER A 320 18.87 8.09 19.31
CA SER A 320 20.13 8.19 18.57
C SER A 320 19.91 8.37 17.08
N VAL A 321 18.93 7.66 16.51
CA VAL A 321 18.60 7.78 15.09
C VAL A 321 17.97 9.15 14.78
N SER A 322 17.13 9.68 15.68
CA SER A 322 16.51 11.00 15.48
C SER A 322 17.47 12.17 15.66
N ALA A 323 18.63 11.97 16.29
CA ALA A 323 19.66 13.00 16.48
C ALA A 323 20.59 13.15 15.26
N ASP A 324 20.60 12.16 14.36
CA ASP A 324 21.35 12.19 13.10
C ASP A 324 20.46 12.84 12.02
N THR A 325 20.40 14.18 12.04
CA THR A 325 19.55 14.99 11.15
C THR A 325 20.30 15.61 9.97
N ASP A 326 21.61 15.35 9.85
CA ASP A 326 22.48 16.02 8.89
C ASP A 326 22.59 15.28 7.54
N ALA A 327 22.06 14.06 7.43
CA ALA A 327 21.98 13.35 6.16
C ALA A 327 20.80 13.85 5.32
N GLU A 328 21.06 14.18 4.06
CA GLU A 328 19.99 14.34 3.08
C GLU A 328 19.27 12.99 2.94
N GLU A 329 18.00 12.96 3.33
CA GLU A 329 17.26 11.70 3.45
C GLU A 329 16.28 11.51 2.30
N GLY A 330 16.26 10.27 1.79
CA GLY A 330 15.29 9.84 0.81
C GLY A 330 13.88 9.69 1.38
N VAL A 331 12.93 9.52 0.46
CA VAL A 331 11.50 9.39 0.73
C VAL A 331 11.18 8.25 1.71
N ASP A 332 11.89 7.11 1.63
CA ASP A 332 11.66 5.97 2.54
C ASP A 332 11.92 6.34 4.01
N ALA A 333 13.03 7.02 4.29
CA ALA A 333 13.35 7.51 5.63
C ALA A 333 12.31 8.52 6.13
N ALA A 334 11.85 9.41 5.23
CA ALA A 334 10.81 10.38 5.53
C ALA A 334 9.48 9.72 5.93
N HIS A 335 9.06 8.65 5.22
CA HIS A 335 7.87 7.87 5.58
C HIS A 335 7.99 7.28 6.98
N VAL A 336 9.10 6.60 7.29
CA VAL A 336 9.28 5.95 8.60
C VAL A 336 9.32 6.99 9.74
N ARG A 337 9.99 8.14 9.54
CA ARG A 337 10.06 9.25 10.50
C ARG A 337 8.70 9.86 10.78
N LEU A 338 7.95 10.28 9.75
CA LEU A 338 6.64 10.90 9.93
C LEU A 338 5.64 9.93 10.56
N ALA A 339 5.66 8.66 10.17
CA ALA A 339 4.79 7.63 10.75
C ALA A 339 5.12 7.32 12.22
N ALA A 340 6.30 7.71 12.72
CA ALA A 340 6.68 7.62 14.13
C ALA A 340 6.18 8.81 14.97
N VAL A 341 5.90 9.97 14.36
CA VAL A 341 5.53 11.22 15.08
C VAL A 341 4.28 11.04 15.97
N PRO A 342 3.12 10.55 15.46
CA PRO A 342 1.93 10.42 16.31
C PRO A 342 2.11 9.42 17.45
N LEU A 343 2.94 8.40 17.24
CA LEU A 343 3.30 7.44 18.29
C LEU A 343 4.13 8.12 19.37
N ALA A 344 5.18 8.86 19.00
CA ALA A 344 6.03 9.58 19.96
C ALA A 344 5.23 10.60 20.80
N VAL A 345 4.28 11.32 20.18
CA VAL A 345 3.37 12.24 20.89
C VAL A 345 2.54 11.50 21.93
N ARG A 346 1.87 10.39 21.56
CA ARG A 346 1.04 9.58 22.49
C ARG A 346 1.83 9.03 23.67
N MET A 347 3.13 8.77 23.48
CA MET A 347 4.01 8.27 24.53
C MET A 347 4.58 9.37 25.43
N GLY A 348 4.25 10.64 25.17
CA GLY A 348 4.74 11.78 25.95
C GLY A 348 6.13 12.28 25.53
N PHE A 349 6.66 11.84 24.39
CA PHE A 349 7.97 12.26 23.87
C PHE A 349 7.85 13.38 22.83
N ALA A 350 7.26 14.51 23.22
CA ALA A 350 6.97 15.61 22.31
C ALA A 350 8.23 16.21 21.63
N ASP A 351 9.36 16.29 22.35
CA ASP A 351 10.61 16.81 21.78
C ASP A 351 11.18 15.88 20.70
N VAL A 352 11.12 14.56 20.91
CA VAL A 352 11.52 13.55 19.93
C VAL A 352 10.60 13.60 18.72
N ALA A 353 9.30 13.73 18.94
CA ALA A 353 8.32 13.86 17.87
C ALA A 353 8.60 15.09 16.98
N ARG A 354 8.99 16.23 17.57
CA ARG A 354 9.40 17.43 16.83
C ARG A 354 10.70 17.22 16.05
N GLN A 355 11.68 16.52 16.61
CA GLN A 355 12.93 16.20 15.91
C GLN A 355 12.69 15.30 14.69
N LEU A 356 11.87 14.26 14.85
CA LEU A 356 11.48 13.35 13.76
C LEU A 356 10.80 14.10 12.61
N ALA A 357 9.88 15.03 12.92
CA ALA A 357 9.22 15.84 11.91
C ALA A 357 10.15 16.85 11.23
N ALA A 358 11.07 17.46 11.98
CA ALA A 358 12.01 18.46 11.46
C ALA A 358 13.10 17.86 10.55
N GLY A 359 13.42 16.58 10.72
CA GLY A 359 14.39 15.86 9.89
C GLY A 359 13.88 15.46 8.50
N VAL A 360 12.67 15.87 8.11
CA VAL A 360 12.06 15.53 6.82
C VAL A 360 12.03 16.75 5.91
N SER A 361 12.59 16.60 4.70
CA SER A 361 12.61 17.67 3.70
C SER A 361 11.20 18.13 3.33
N SER A 362 11.04 19.45 3.16
CA SER A 362 9.82 20.06 2.62
C SER A 362 9.67 19.85 1.12
N ASP A 363 10.77 19.57 0.42
CA ASP A 363 10.82 19.49 -1.04
C ASP A 363 10.45 18.10 -1.57
N ALA A 364 10.39 17.11 -0.68
CA ALA A 364 9.93 15.77 -1.02
C ALA A 364 8.40 15.79 -1.18
N GLU A 365 7.95 15.47 -2.40
CA GLU A 365 6.55 15.40 -2.78
C GLU A 365 6.06 13.95 -2.78
N GLY A 366 4.74 13.78 -2.64
CA GLY A 366 4.07 12.49 -2.72
C GLY A 366 2.81 12.46 -1.88
N LEU A 367 1.77 11.79 -2.38
CA LEU A 367 0.47 11.68 -1.72
C LEU A 367 0.62 11.10 -0.31
N GLU A 368 1.26 9.94 -0.17
CA GLU A 368 1.41 9.31 1.14
C GLU A 368 2.23 10.17 2.10
N LEU A 369 3.32 10.75 1.61
CA LEU A 369 4.18 11.62 2.40
C LEU A 369 3.43 12.87 2.89
N ASP A 370 2.59 13.48 2.04
CA ASP A 370 1.74 14.61 2.40
C ASP A 370 0.67 14.25 3.42
N LEU A 371 0.09 13.06 3.33
CA LEU A 371 -0.85 12.55 4.33
C LEU A 371 -0.14 12.36 5.68
N LEU A 372 1.01 11.67 5.70
CA LEU A 372 1.79 11.46 6.92
C LEU A 372 2.27 12.77 7.53
N ARG A 373 2.69 13.74 6.71
CA ARG A 373 3.12 15.07 7.14
C ARG A 373 1.96 15.84 7.78
N SER A 374 0.77 15.74 7.21
CA SER A 374 -0.44 16.36 7.77
C SER A 374 -0.85 15.70 9.09
N ILE A 375 -0.78 14.38 9.19
CA ILE A 375 -1.03 13.63 10.43
C ILE A 375 0.00 14.00 11.52
N ALA A 376 1.29 14.05 11.16
CA ALA A 376 2.37 14.45 12.07
C ALA A 376 2.17 15.89 12.59
N ASN A 377 1.86 16.82 11.70
CA ASN A 377 1.57 18.21 12.07
C ASN A 377 0.31 18.33 12.94
N ALA A 378 -0.74 17.54 12.65
CA ALA A 378 -1.94 17.51 13.49
C ALA A 378 -1.65 16.97 14.89
N ALA A 379 -0.82 15.94 15.01
CA ALA A 379 -0.39 15.38 16.30
C ALA A 379 0.48 16.36 17.11
N LEU A 380 1.27 17.21 16.43
CA LEU A 380 2.15 18.19 17.05
C LEU A 380 1.50 19.56 17.29
N ALA A 381 0.26 19.76 16.84
CA ALA A 381 -0.38 21.07 16.88
C ALA A 381 -0.70 21.54 18.32
N ASP A 382 -0.45 22.82 18.59
CA ASP A 382 -0.72 23.43 19.90
C ASP A 382 -2.21 23.65 20.21
N SER A 383 -3.09 23.50 19.20
CA SER A 383 -4.53 23.66 19.37
C SER A 383 -5.32 22.72 18.47
N HIS A 384 -6.53 22.38 18.92
CA HIS A 384 -7.46 21.57 18.14
C HIS A 384 -7.87 22.20 16.79
N ASP A 385 -7.93 23.52 16.69
CA ASP A 385 -8.28 24.19 15.43
C ASP A 385 -7.15 24.08 14.41
N ALA A 386 -5.90 24.23 14.86
CA ALA A 386 -4.73 24.01 14.01
C ALA A 386 -4.63 22.54 13.57
N ALA A 387 -4.82 21.60 14.50
CA ALA A 387 -4.85 20.17 14.19
C ALA A 387 -5.91 19.83 13.13
N LEU A 388 -7.15 20.32 13.31
CA LEU A 388 -8.23 20.10 12.34
C LEU A 388 -7.90 20.68 10.97
N SER A 389 -7.26 21.85 10.88
CA SER A 389 -6.88 22.43 9.58
C SER A 389 -5.91 21.53 8.79
N TYR A 390 -4.94 20.90 9.46
CA TYR A 390 -4.06 19.92 8.82
C TYR A 390 -4.83 18.68 8.37
N LEU A 391 -5.72 18.15 9.22
CA LEU A 391 -6.52 16.96 8.92
C LEU A 391 -7.50 17.21 7.77
N GLU A 392 -8.11 18.40 7.69
CA GLU A 392 -9.02 18.78 6.60
C GLU A 392 -8.29 18.90 5.26
N LYS A 393 -7.08 19.48 5.24
CA LYS A 393 -6.25 19.52 4.03
C LYS A 393 -5.91 18.10 3.55
N SER A 394 -5.53 17.22 4.49
CA SER A 394 -5.21 15.83 4.21
C SER A 394 -6.42 15.04 3.70
N ALA A 395 -7.59 15.24 4.30
CA ALA A 395 -8.83 14.61 3.89
C ALA A 395 -9.23 15.03 2.48
N ALA A 396 -9.09 16.31 2.13
CA ALA A 396 -9.37 16.80 0.77
C ALA A 396 -8.43 16.17 -0.28
N ALA A 397 -7.14 15.99 0.04
CA ALA A 397 -6.21 15.30 -0.84
C ALA A 397 -6.60 13.83 -1.04
N LEU A 398 -6.98 13.13 0.04
CA LEU A 398 -7.43 11.74 -0.04
C LEU A 398 -8.74 11.58 -0.81
N ASP A 399 -9.68 12.52 -0.67
CA ASP A 399 -10.94 12.50 -1.43
C ASP A 399 -10.69 12.75 -2.92
N SER A 400 -9.78 13.67 -3.25
CA SER A 400 -9.32 13.88 -4.64
C SER A 400 -8.70 12.61 -5.21
N TYR A 401 -7.81 11.96 -4.45
CA TYR A 401 -7.21 10.68 -4.83
C TYR A 401 -8.28 9.61 -5.08
N ARG A 402 -9.17 9.35 -4.11
CA ARG A 402 -10.28 8.39 -4.23
C ARG A 402 -11.16 8.65 -5.46
N SER A 403 -11.47 9.92 -5.73
CA SER A 403 -12.29 10.30 -6.89
C SER A 403 -11.62 10.00 -8.23
N SER A 404 -10.27 9.96 -8.27
CA SER A 404 -9.50 9.64 -9.47
C SER A 404 -9.52 8.13 -9.81
N LEU A 405 -9.84 7.27 -8.84
CA LEU A 405 -9.81 5.81 -8.99
C LEU A 405 -11.08 5.32 -9.69
N GLY A 406 -10.92 4.46 -10.71
CA GLY A 406 -12.05 3.80 -11.38
C GLY A 406 -12.60 2.62 -10.59
N ALA A 407 -11.72 1.76 -10.08
CA ALA A 407 -12.09 0.56 -9.35
C ALA A 407 -12.67 0.84 -7.96
N THR A 408 -13.83 0.26 -7.64
CA THR A 408 -14.45 0.31 -6.30
C THR A 408 -13.54 -0.27 -5.23
N GLU A 409 -12.86 -1.38 -5.56
CA GLU A 409 -11.84 -2.00 -4.71
C GLU A 409 -10.77 -0.98 -4.25
N LEU A 410 -10.12 -0.29 -5.19
CA LEU A 410 -9.07 0.67 -4.87
C LEU A 410 -9.60 1.86 -4.06
N ARG A 411 -10.85 2.30 -4.30
CA ARG A 411 -11.50 3.35 -3.48
C ARG A 411 -11.70 2.90 -2.03
N LEU A 412 -12.06 1.64 -1.82
CA LEU A 412 -12.17 1.06 -0.49
C LEU A 412 -10.80 0.89 0.17
N LEU A 413 -9.79 0.41 -0.56
CA LEU A 413 -8.44 0.25 -0.01
C LEU A 413 -7.82 1.60 0.36
N ALA A 414 -8.03 2.63 -0.47
CA ALA A 414 -7.67 4.01 -0.16
C ALA A 414 -8.39 4.54 1.11
N ALA A 415 -9.52 3.95 1.52
CA ALA A 415 -10.18 4.33 2.76
C ALA A 415 -9.38 3.97 4.01
N HIS A 416 -8.61 2.89 3.98
CA HIS A 416 -7.73 2.52 5.09
C HIS A 416 -6.65 3.59 5.34
N GLN A 417 -6.18 4.26 4.28
CA GLN A 417 -5.21 5.35 4.40
C GLN A 417 -5.77 6.57 5.17
N GLY A 418 -7.10 6.70 5.28
CA GLY A 418 -7.77 7.78 6.03
C GLY A 418 -8.07 7.46 7.49
N GLU A 419 -7.78 6.24 7.96
CA GLU A 419 -8.19 5.80 9.31
C GLU A 419 -7.53 6.65 10.42
N GLU A 420 -6.24 6.90 10.32
CA GLU A 420 -5.51 7.70 11.31
C GLU A 420 -5.95 9.17 11.31
N ILE A 421 -6.28 9.72 10.14
CA ILE A 421 -6.86 11.07 9.99
C ILE A 421 -8.18 11.15 10.75
N ALA A 422 -9.06 10.19 10.50
CA ALA A 422 -10.36 10.13 11.15
C ALA A 422 -10.24 9.90 12.65
N ARG A 423 -9.32 9.03 13.10
CA ARG A 423 -9.09 8.74 14.51
C ARG A 423 -8.69 10.00 15.27
N LEU A 424 -7.73 10.78 14.75
CA LEU A 424 -7.32 12.06 15.34
C LEU A 424 -8.47 13.07 15.34
N ALA A 425 -9.20 13.19 14.24
CA ALA A 425 -10.31 14.13 14.13
C ALA A 425 -11.50 13.78 15.04
N ILE A 426 -11.81 12.49 15.18
CA ILE A 426 -12.82 11.97 16.11
C ILE A 426 -12.42 12.26 17.56
N GLY A 427 -11.15 12.03 17.93
CA GLY A 427 -10.62 12.39 19.25
C GLY A 427 -10.82 13.87 19.57
N ILE A 428 -10.46 14.75 18.63
CA ILE A 428 -10.67 16.20 18.77
C ILE A 428 -12.17 16.55 18.90
N ALA A 429 -13.05 15.87 18.16
CA ALA A 429 -14.49 16.09 18.22
C ALA A 429 -15.07 15.69 19.59
N LEU A 430 -14.58 14.60 20.17
CA LEU A 430 -14.94 14.14 21.51
C LEU A 430 -14.45 15.13 22.58
N ASP A 431 -13.19 15.58 22.49
CA ASP A 431 -12.63 16.56 23.44
C ASP A 431 -13.36 17.90 23.42
N LYS A 432 -13.80 18.33 22.22
CA LYS A 432 -14.64 19.53 22.05
C LYS A 432 -16.11 19.32 22.43
N ALA A 433 -16.54 18.07 22.65
CA ALA A 433 -17.93 17.68 22.80
C ALA A 433 -18.83 18.24 21.67
N ASP A 434 -18.39 18.08 20.42
CA ASP A 434 -19.08 18.57 19.21
C ASP A 434 -19.66 17.40 18.38
N PRO A 435 -20.97 17.09 18.51
CA PRO A 435 -21.61 16.01 17.77
C PRO A 435 -21.67 16.24 16.25
N SER A 436 -21.69 17.49 15.80
CA SER A 436 -21.75 17.83 14.38
C SER A 436 -20.40 17.56 13.71
N LEU A 437 -19.31 17.95 14.38
CA LEU A 437 -17.95 17.62 13.96
C LEU A 437 -17.72 16.11 13.96
N LEU A 438 -18.17 15.41 15.02
CA LEU A 438 -18.09 13.95 15.11
C LEU A 438 -18.85 13.28 13.96
N PHE A 439 -20.10 13.69 13.71
CA PHE A 439 -20.92 13.17 12.61
C PHE A 439 -20.21 13.32 11.26
N ARG A 440 -19.66 14.50 10.98
CA ARG A 440 -18.94 14.79 9.73
C ARG A 440 -17.79 13.82 9.50
N TRP A 441 -16.95 13.58 10.51
CA TRP A 441 -15.79 12.69 10.38
C TRP A 441 -16.17 11.20 10.35
N LEU A 442 -17.23 10.80 11.06
CA LEU A 442 -17.76 9.44 10.98
C LEU A 442 -18.33 9.12 9.59
N GLU A 443 -19.05 10.06 9.00
CA GLU A 443 -19.58 9.92 7.64
C GLU A 443 -18.48 10.04 6.57
N TRP A 444 -17.46 10.90 6.76
CA TRP A 444 -16.34 11.01 5.81
C TRP A 444 -15.64 9.67 5.58
N VAL A 445 -15.41 8.89 6.65
CA VAL A 445 -14.83 7.54 6.52
C VAL A 445 -15.78 6.57 5.83
N ARG A 446 -17.06 6.55 6.24
CA ARG A 446 -18.04 5.53 5.83
C ARG A 446 -18.61 5.77 4.44
N ALA A 447 -19.03 6.99 4.17
CA ALA A 447 -19.65 7.38 2.92
C ALA A 447 -18.61 7.62 1.81
N GLY A 448 -17.35 7.92 2.15
CA GLY A 448 -16.33 8.32 1.19
C GLY A 448 -16.10 7.35 0.03
N SER A 449 -16.24 6.03 0.26
CA SER A 449 -16.14 5.02 -0.80
C SER A 449 -17.48 4.69 -1.47
N LEU A 450 -18.59 4.81 -0.74
CA LEU A 450 -19.94 4.40 -1.17
C LEU A 450 -20.74 5.51 -1.87
N ALA A 451 -20.36 6.76 -1.68
CA ALA A 451 -21.02 7.93 -2.26
C ALA A 451 -20.49 8.30 -3.66
N LEU A 452 -19.37 7.69 -4.09
CA LEU A 452 -18.75 7.99 -5.39
C LEU A 452 -19.51 7.28 -6.52
N GLU A 453 -19.83 8.04 -7.58
CA GLU A 453 -20.50 7.51 -8.75
C GLU A 453 -19.70 6.40 -9.46
N ARG A 454 -20.41 5.59 -10.24
CA ARG A 454 -19.85 4.44 -10.97
C ARG A 454 -18.70 4.88 -11.89
N MET A 455 -17.69 4.01 -11.99
CA MET A 455 -16.55 4.10 -12.91
C MET A 455 -16.95 4.55 -14.32
N ALA A 456 -16.08 5.31 -15.00
CA ALA A 456 -16.26 5.58 -16.42
C ALA A 456 -16.24 4.27 -17.22
N HIS A 457 -17.23 4.06 -18.10
CA HIS A 457 -17.24 2.91 -19.01
C HIS A 457 -16.09 3.04 -20.01
N THR A 458 -15.09 2.16 -19.91
CA THR A 458 -14.01 2.03 -20.89
C THR A 458 -14.24 0.79 -21.76
N GLN A 459 -13.73 0.83 -23.00
CA GLN A 459 -13.86 -0.30 -23.92
C GLN A 459 -13.23 -1.58 -23.36
N SER A 460 -12.10 -1.47 -22.64
CA SER A 460 -11.40 -2.59 -22.00
C SER A 460 -12.24 -3.23 -20.90
N VAL A 461 -12.81 -2.43 -19.99
CA VAL A 461 -13.69 -2.92 -18.93
C VAL A 461 -14.94 -3.58 -19.51
N ASP A 462 -15.57 -2.97 -20.51
CA ASP A 462 -16.78 -3.52 -21.11
C ASP A 462 -16.48 -4.84 -21.85
N ALA A 463 -15.34 -4.94 -22.53
CA ALA A 463 -14.87 -6.19 -23.16
C ALA A 463 -14.62 -7.29 -22.11
N ALA A 464 -13.87 -6.99 -21.04
CA ALA A 464 -13.60 -7.93 -19.96
C ALA A 464 -14.89 -8.40 -19.26
N ARG A 465 -15.84 -7.48 -19.02
CA ARG A 465 -17.15 -7.81 -18.45
C ARG A 465 -17.97 -8.74 -19.35
N VAL A 466 -17.94 -8.52 -20.66
CA VAL A 466 -18.61 -9.40 -21.64
C VAL A 466 -17.94 -10.78 -21.66
N ALA A 467 -16.60 -10.85 -21.63
CA ALA A 467 -15.87 -12.10 -21.57
C ALA A 467 -16.21 -12.91 -20.31
N LEU A 468 -16.17 -12.26 -19.13
CA LEU A 468 -16.55 -12.88 -17.86
C LEU A 468 -17.99 -13.41 -17.87
N ARG A 469 -18.96 -12.63 -18.39
CA ARG A 469 -20.36 -13.07 -18.48
C ARG A 469 -20.53 -14.32 -19.33
N LYS A 470 -19.78 -14.46 -20.43
CA LYS A 470 -19.82 -15.65 -21.28
C LYS A 470 -19.34 -16.89 -20.53
N VAL A 471 -18.22 -16.78 -19.81
CA VAL A 471 -17.65 -17.90 -19.03
C VAL A 471 -18.55 -18.25 -17.84
N ALA A 472 -19.06 -17.25 -17.12
CA ALA A 472 -19.99 -17.46 -16.01
C ALA A 472 -21.26 -18.21 -16.44
N ALA A 473 -21.82 -17.91 -17.63
CA ALA A 473 -22.96 -18.65 -18.17
C ALA A 473 -22.62 -20.13 -18.48
N ALA A 474 -21.38 -20.40 -18.92
CA ALA A 474 -20.90 -21.76 -19.12
C ALA A 474 -20.71 -22.50 -17.78
N VAL A 475 -20.14 -21.85 -16.77
CA VAL A 475 -19.99 -22.41 -15.39
C VAL A 475 -21.35 -22.76 -14.78
N VAL A 476 -22.38 -21.93 -14.97
CA VAL A 476 -23.74 -22.25 -14.49
C VAL A 476 -24.29 -23.52 -15.16
N SER A 477 -23.91 -23.80 -16.41
CA SER A 477 -24.35 -24.97 -17.14
C SER A 477 -23.56 -26.23 -16.77
N ASP A 478 -22.30 -26.09 -16.38
CA ASP A 478 -21.39 -27.19 -15.99
C ASP A 478 -20.47 -26.76 -14.82
N PRO A 479 -20.99 -26.75 -13.58
CA PRO A 479 -20.33 -26.13 -12.43
C PRO A 479 -19.15 -26.92 -11.86
N GLU A 480 -19.01 -28.20 -12.22
CA GLU A 480 -17.94 -29.08 -11.75
C GLU A 480 -16.76 -29.13 -12.74
N ASN A 481 -16.81 -28.34 -13.82
CA ASN A 481 -15.78 -28.33 -14.85
C ASN A 481 -14.55 -27.52 -14.40
N PRO A 482 -13.39 -28.15 -14.16
CA PRO A 482 -12.22 -27.47 -13.65
C PRO A 482 -11.66 -26.42 -14.62
N ASP A 483 -11.78 -26.65 -15.94
CA ASP A 483 -11.29 -25.71 -16.94
C ASP A 483 -12.12 -24.42 -16.95
N LEU A 484 -13.45 -24.53 -16.81
CA LEU A 484 -14.33 -23.37 -16.70
C LEU A 484 -14.14 -22.60 -15.40
N LEU A 485 -13.87 -23.31 -14.30
CA LEU A 485 -13.56 -22.70 -13.00
C LEU A 485 -12.18 -22.00 -12.99
N HIS A 486 -11.23 -22.48 -13.79
CA HIS A 486 -9.96 -21.78 -13.98
C HIS A 486 -10.14 -20.56 -14.90
N GLU A 487 -10.85 -20.73 -16.01
CA GLU A 487 -11.12 -19.65 -16.97
C GLU A 487 -11.91 -18.51 -16.32
N ILE A 488 -12.88 -18.79 -15.44
CA ILE A 488 -13.63 -17.73 -14.75
C ILE A 488 -12.69 -16.90 -13.84
N GLN A 489 -11.74 -17.53 -13.14
CA GLN A 489 -10.74 -16.83 -12.33
C GLN A 489 -9.86 -15.91 -13.20
N ILE A 490 -9.42 -16.39 -14.38
CA ILE A 490 -8.66 -15.57 -15.33
C ILE A 490 -9.48 -14.36 -15.77
N ARG A 491 -10.73 -14.56 -16.21
CA ARG A 491 -11.59 -13.46 -16.68
C ARG A 491 -11.96 -12.48 -15.56
N GLU A 492 -12.05 -12.94 -14.32
CA GLU A 492 -12.21 -12.08 -13.15
C GLU A 492 -10.97 -11.23 -12.92
N SER A 493 -9.78 -11.83 -12.96
CA SER A 493 -8.52 -11.10 -12.86
C SER A 493 -8.36 -10.05 -13.97
N GLU A 494 -8.71 -10.39 -15.22
CA GLU A 494 -8.67 -9.44 -16.35
C GLU A 494 -9.62 -8.25 -16.13
N LEU A 495 -10.83 -8.50 -15.62
CA LEU A 495 -11.79 -7.44 -15.31
C LEU A 495 -11.28 -6.55 -14.15
N ALA A 496 -10.70 -7.15 -13.11
CA ALA A 496 -10.10 -6.42 -12.00
C ALA A 496 -8.97 -5.51 -12.49
N THR A 497 -8.02 -6.06 -13.27
CA THR A 497 -6.92 -5.28 -13.87
C THR A 497 -7.46 -4.14 -14.74
N ALA A 498 -8.43 -4.41 -15.63
CA ALA A 498 -9.03 -3.39 -16.48
C ALA A 498 -9.74 -2.27 -15.69
N ALA A 499 -10.39 -2.62 -14.57
CA ALA A 499 -11.03 -1.65 -13.69
C ALA A 499 -10.02 -0.81 -12.91
N ARG A 500 -8.93 -1.43 -12.44
CA ARG A 500 -7.86 -0.78 -11.67
C ARG A 500 -7.10 0.28 -12.49
N VAL A 501 -6.90 0.04 -13.79
CA VAL A 501 -6.27 1.02 -14.72
C VAL A 501 -7.22 2.10 -15.25
N SER A 502 -8.51 2.01 -14.91
CA SER A 502 -9.51 2.99 -15.35
C SER A 502 -9.57 4.18 -14.38
N THR A 503 -9.84 5.36 -14.90
CA THR A 503 -10.04 6.58 -14.08
C THR A 503 -11.49 6.69 -13.60
N GLY A 504 -11.68 7.33 -12.45
CA GLY A 504 -13.00 7.68 -11.94
C GLY A 504 -13.72 8.67 -12.87
N ALA A 505 -15.06 8.64 -12.87
CA ALA A 505 -15.84 9.67 -13.54
C ALA A 505 -15.58 11.01 -12.85
N HIS A 506 -15.15 12.04 -13.59
CA HIS A 506 -14.97 13.40 -13.07
C HIS A 506 -16.33 14.03 -12.72
N GLN A 507 -16.95 13.61 -11.63
CA GLN A 507 -18.06 14.30 -11.00
C GLN A 507 -17.78 14.40 -9.50
N GLY A 508 -17.97 15.63 -8.99
CA GLY A 508 -17.38 16.11 -7.74
C GLY A 508 -17.75 15.32 -6.49
N VAL A 509 -16.93 15.49 -5.46
CA VAL A 509 -17.21 15.05 -4.09
C VAL A 509 -18.64 15.43 -3.74
N ALA A 510 -19.49 14.43 -3.46
CA ALA A 510 -20.85 14.68 -3.02
C ALA A 510 -20.79 15.62 -1.79
N PRO A 511 -21.57 16.71 -1.76
CA PRO A 511 -21.49 17.67 -0.67
C PRO A 511 -21.70 16.97 0.66
N GLY A 512 -20.80 17.23 1.62
CA GLY A 512 -20.85 16.61 2.94
C GLY A 512 -22.21 16.83 3.59
N LEU A 513 -22.81 15.75 4.09
CA LEU A 513 -24.08 15.82 4.80
C LEU A 513 -23.87 16.46 6.17
N GLY A 514 -24.57 17.56 6.44
CA GLY A 514 -24.61 18.16 7.77
C GLY A 514 -25.58 17.44 8.70
N LEU A 515 -25.26 17.40 10.00
CA LEU A 515 -26.13 16.80 11.02
C LEU A 515 -27.53 17.44 11.05
N GLU A 516 -27.63 18.75 10.76
CA GLU A 516 -28.90 19.47 10.71
C GLU A 516 -29.85 18.94 9.62
N ALA A 517 -29.31 18.60 8.45
CA ALA A 517 -30.10 18.05 7.35
C ALA A 517 -30.65 16.65 7.69
N LEU A 518 -29.92 15.89 8.51
CA LEU A 518 -30.34 14.57 8.98
C LEU A 518 -31.54 14.66 9.92
N VAL A 519 -31.53 15.58 10.89
CA VAL A 519 -32.60 15.68 11.92
C VAL A 519 -33.99 15.80 11.28
N GLY A 520 -34.11 16.59 10.19
CA GLY A 520 -35.36 16.71 9.45
C GLY A 520 -35.78 15.44 8.69
N ALA A 521 -34.82 14.62 8.25
CA ALA A 521 -35.08 13.41 7.46
C ALA A 521 -35.49 12.20 8.32
N LEU A 522 -35.03 12.12 9.59
CA LEU A 522 -35.24 10.95 10.45
C LEU A 522 -36.73 10.66 10.74
N GLY A 523 -37.56 11.69 10.86
CA GLY A 523 -38.98 11.55 11.21
C GLY A 523 -39.15 10.95 12.60
N ASP A 524 -39.79 9.78 12.70
CA ASP A 524 -40.03 9.04 13.95
C ASP A 524 -38.89 8.05 14.31
N ARG A 525 -37.80 8.05 13.53
CA ARG A 525 -36.65 7.16 13.73
C ARG A 525 -35.63 7.77 14.69
N THR A 526 -34.96 6.91 15.43
CA THR A 526 -33.74 7.23 16.17
C THR A 526 -32.54 6.66 15.42
N LEU A 527 -31.60 7.52 15.03
CA LEU A 527 -30.30 7.08 14.53
C LEU A 527 -29.43 6.63 15.72
N VAL A 528 -28.82 5.45 15.58
CA VAL A 528 -27.73 4.99 16.44
C VAL A 528 -26.55 4.66 15.54
N MET A 529 -25.53 5.51 15.56
CA MET A 529 -24.31 5.32 14.80
C MET A 529 -23.17 4.88 15.72
N PHE A 530 -22.77 3.62 15.60
CA PHE A 530 -21.69 3.03 16.37
C PHE A 530 -20.32 3.37 15.76
N PHE A 531 -19.34 3.57 16.64
CA PHE A 531 -17.94 3.73 16.25
C PHE A 531 -17.01 3.24 17.35
N ASP A 532 -15.86 2.73 16.92
CA ASP A 532 -14.83 2.17 17.80
C ASP A 532 -13.82 3.30 18.08
N HIS A 533 -13.45 3.51 19.35
CA HIS A 533 -12.48 4.53 19.75
C HIS A 533 -11.64 4.01 20.93
N ASP A 534 -10.37 3.70 20.65
CA ASP A 534 -9.45 3.07 21.60
C ASP A 534 -10.03 1.74 22.18
N PRO A 535 -10.12 1.47 23.50
CA PRO A 535 -10.74 0.22 23.97
C PRO A 535 -12.28 0.28 23.97
N ASP A 536 -12.88 1.45 23.69
CA ASP A 536 -14.30 1.70 23.91
C ASP A 536 -15.12 1.61 22.62
N LEU A 537 -16.30 1.02 22.75
CA LEU A 537 -17.38 1.15 21.78
C LEU A 537 -18.23 2.35 22.17
N MET A 538 -18.42 3.27 21.24
CA MET A 538 -19.22 4.49 21.44
C MET A 538 -20.35 4.57 20.42
N ALA A 539 -21.35 5.40 20.71
CA ALA A 539 -22.44 5.67 19.79
C ALA A 539 -22.81 7.16 19.74
N LEU A 540 -23.00 7.68 18.53
CA LEU A 540 -23.71 8.93 18.30
C LEU A 540 -25.20 8.62 18.10
N ILE A 541 -26.03 9.14 19.00
CA ILE A 541 -27.48 8.97 18.94
C ILE A 541 -28.09 10.29 18.47
N VAL A 542 -28.97 10.22 17.48
CA VAL A 542 -29.72 11.37 16.96
C VAL A 542 -31.20 11.02 16.93
N ASP A 543 -32.01 11.81 17.61
CA ASP A 543 -33.46 11.67 17.66
C ASP A 543 -34.14 13.05 17.58
N ALA A 544 -35.46 13.11 17.79
CA ALA A 544 -36.22 14.35 17.75
C ALA A 544 -35.84 15.37 18.85
N VAL A 545 -35.16 14.93 19.91
CA VAL A 545 -34.73 15.78 21.04
C VAL A 545 -33.37 16.41 20.76
N GLY A 546 -32.52 15.73 19.99
CA GLY A 546 -31.22 16.25 19.56
C GLY A 546 -30.20 15.15 19.33
N SER A 547 -28.92 15.52 19.39
CA SER A 547 -27.78 14.61 19.29
C SER A 547 -27.07 14.44 20.63
N ARG A 548 -26.60 13.22 20.91
CA ARG A 548 -25.76 12.92 22.08
C ARG A 548 -24.77 11.81 21.76
N VAL A 549 -23.60 11.87 22.40
CA VAL A 549 -22.59 10.82 22.33
C VAL A 549 -22.62 10.02 23.63
N VAL A 550 -22.58 8.70 23.52
CA VAL A 550 -22.61 7.79 24.68
C VAL A 550 -21.51 6.74 24.57
N VAL A 551 -20.92 6.37 25.70
CA VAL A 551 -20.08 5.18 25.82
C VAL A 551 -21.02 3.98 25.95
N VAL A 552 -20.87 3.01 25.04
CA VAL A 552 -21.67 1.78 25.01
C VAL A 552 -21.04 0.74 25.94
N GLY A 553 -19.71 0.61 25.89
CA GLY A 553 -18.94 -0.26 26.77
C GLY A 553 -17.61 -0.66 26.15
N ASP A 554 -16.85 -1.50 26.85
CA ASP A 554 -15.58 -2.04 26.39
C ASP A 554 -15.76 -2.98 25.19
N LEU A 555 -14.93 -2.78 24.15
CA LEU A 555 -14.97 -3.54 22.89
C LEU A 555 -14.76 -5.04 23.11
N ALA A 556 -13.85 -5.43 24.01
CA ALA A 556 -13.55 -6.84 24.26
C ALA A 556 -14.76 -7.57 24.87
N THR A 557 -15.45 -6.91 25.78
CA THR A 557 -16.64 -7.41 26.46
C THR A 557 -17.82 -7.55 25.49
N VAL A 558 -18.12 -6.50 24.71
CA VAL A 558 -19.20 -6.53 23.71
C VAL A 558 -18.91 -7.58 22.64
N GLY A 559 -17.66 -7.65 22.18
CA GLY A 559 -17.22 -8.63 21.18
C GLY A 559 -17.37 -10.06 21.65
N GLU A 560 -17.09 -10.37 22.92
CA GLU A 560 -17.29 -11.71 23.48
C GLU A 560 -18.77 -12.11 23.51
N GLU A 561 -19.65 -11.22 23.97
CA GLU A 561 -21.10 -11.50 23.99
C GLU A 561 -21.65 -11.69 22.56
N LEU A 562 -21.17 -10.92 21.59
CA LEU A 562 -21.53 -11.10 20.18
C LEU A 562 -21.02 -12.43 19.62
N ARG A 563 -19.78 -12.83 19.93
CA ARG A 563 -19.24 -14.15 19.54
C ARG A 563 -20.10 -15.28 20.08
N GLN A 564 -20.50 -15.21 21.35
CA GLN A 564 -21.38 -16.21 21.97
C GLN A 564 -22.76 -16.25 21.30
N LEU A 565 -23.37 -15.10 21.01
CA LEU A 565 -24.65 -15.02 20.29
C LEU A 565 -24.57 -15.66 18.89
N VAL A 566 -23.58 -15.27 18.08
CA VAL A 566 -23.41 -15.79 16.71
C VAL A 566 -23.14 -17.29 16.73
N SER A 567 -22.34 -17.77 17.68
CA SER A 567 -22.09 -19.21 17.89
C SER A 567 -23.38 -19.98 18.21
N ALA A 568 -24.20 -19.45 19.13
CA ALA A 568 -25.48 -20.05 19.50
C ALA A 568 -26.47 -20.06 18.32
N VAL A 569 -26.56 -18.97 17.55
CA VAL A 569 -27.40 -18.88 16.34
C VAL A 569 -26.98 -19.91 15.30
N ARG A 570 -25.66 -20.04 15.02
CA ARG A 570 -25.14 -21.05 14.09
C ARG A 570 -25.49 -22.47 14.52
N ARG A 571 -25.47 -22.75 15.83
CA ARG A 571 -25.85 -24.06 16.38
C ARG A 571 -27.34 -24.36 16.17
N VAL A 572 -28.21 -23.38 16.41
CA VAL A 572 -29.65 -23.50 16.16
C VAL A 572 -29.93 -23.70 14.67
N ALA A 573 -29.32 -22.87 13.81
CA ALA A 573 -29.52 -22.91 12.36
C ALA A 573 -29.10 -24.25 11.72
N ARG A 574 -28.03 -24.88 12.22
CA ARG A 574 -27.57 -26.19 11.73
C ARG A 574 -28.47 -27.35 12.18
N GLY A 575 -29.28 -27.17 13.22
CA GLY A 575 -30.16 -28.24 13.74
C GLY A 575 -29.43 -29.48 14.26
N VAL A 576 -28.10 -29.41 14.46
CA VAL A 576 -27.29 -30.56 14.85
C VAL A 576 -27.41 -30.82 16.36
N GLY A 577 -28.00 -31.95 16.73
CA GLY A 577 -28.05 -32.44 18.11
C GLY A 577 -29.41 -33.00 18.52
N SER A 578 -29.55 -33.33 19.80
CA SER A 578 -30.86 -33.74 20.36
C SER A 578 -31.81 -32.54 20.46
N LEU A 579 -33.12 -32.79 20.46
CA LEU A 579 -34.14 -31.75 20.68
C LEU A 579 -33.90 -30.92 21.95
N ARG A 580 -33.41 -31.56 23.04
CA ARG A 580 -33.01 -30.86 24.26
C ARG A 580 -31.82 -29.93 24.04
N GLY A 581 -30.84 -30.35 23.24
CA GLY A 581 -29.68 -29.54 22.88
C GLY A 581 -30.05 -28.33 22.02
N ILE A 582 -31.00 -28.48 21.10
CA ILE A 582 -31.52 -27.38 20.28
C ILE A 582 -32.30 -26.39 21.16
N SER A 583 -33.17 -26.88 22.06
CA SER A 583 -33.90 -26.02 22.99
C SER A 583 -32.96 -25.21 23.88
N ALA A 584 -31.92 -25.84 24.43
CA ALA A 584 -30.90 -25.14 25.23
C ALA A 584 -30.13 -24.10 24.40
N ALA A 585 -29.85 -24.38 23.12
CA ALA A 585 -29.23 -23.41 22.23
C ALA A 585 -30.16 -22.22 21.94
N CYS A 586 -31.48 -22.43 21.78
CA CYS A 586 -32.46 -21.35 21.67
C CYS A 586 -32.51 -20.47 22.93
N ASP A 587 -32.40 -21.06 24.12
CA ASP A 587 -32.35 -20.30 25.37
C ASP A 587 -31.07 -19.47 25.50
N LEU A 588 -29.92 -20.02 25.05
CA LEU A 588 -28.66 -19.25 24.94
C LEU A 588 -28.78 -18.10 23.93
N VAL A 589 -29.41 -18.33 22.77
CA VAL A 589 -29.65 -17.25 21.78
C VAL A 589 -30.44 -16.12 22.42
N LYS A 590 -31.55 -16.42 23.13
CA LYS A 590 -32.35 -15.39 23.81
C LYS A 590 -31.53 -14.63 24.85
N HIS A 591 -30.78 -15.36 25.69
CA HIS A 591 -29.96 -14.77 26.74
C HIS A 591 -28.88 -13.82 26.20
N HIS A 592 -28.11 -14.26 25.21
CA HIS A 592 -27.06 -13.41 24.62
C HIS A 592 -27.65 -12.29 23.76
N ALA A 593 -28.79 -12.51 23.08
CA ALA A 593 -29.50 -11.45 22.36
C ALA A 593 -29.99 -10.36 23.32
N ASP A 594 -30.51 -10.73 24.50
CA ASP A 594 -30.93 -9.78 25.53
C ASP A 594 -29.76 -8.98 26.11
N LYS A 595 -28.60 -9.63 26.31
CA LYS A 595 -27.38 -8.94 26.74
C LYS A 595 -26.85 -7.98 25.68
N VAL A 596 -26.77 -8.41 24.42
CA VAL A 596 -26.35 -7.56 23.30
C VAL A 596 -27.31 -6.38 23.15
N ARG A 597 -28.62 -6.62 23.20
CA ARG A 597 -29.66 -5.57 23.19
C ARG A 597 -29.46 -4.56 24.32
N THR A 598 -29.32 -5.04 25.55
CA THR A 598 -29.18 -4.18 26.72
C THR A 598 -27.91 -3.34 26.65
N SER A 599 -26.81 -3.95 26.21
CA SER A 599 -25.51 -3.26 26.10
C SER A 599 -25.52 -2.23 24.96
N LEU A 600 -25.91 -2.64 23.74
CA LEU A 600 -25.83 -1.80 22.55
C LEU A 600 -26.93 -0.73 22.48
N LEU A 601 -28.17 -1.08 22.84
CA LEU A 601 -29.34 -0.22 22.65
C LEU A 601 -29.87 0.36 23.96
N GLY A 602 -29.44 -0.14 25.12
CA GLY A 602 -29.79 0.44 26.42
C GLY A 602 -29.44 1.93 26.52
N PRO A 603 -28.23 2.37 26.12
CA PRO A 603 -27.85 3.78 26.13
C PRO A 603 -28.68 4.67 25.17
N ALA A 604 -29.24 4.09 24.10
CA ALA A 604 -30.11 4.82 23.17
C ALA A 604 -31.47 5.17 23.79
N GLY A 605 -31.91 4.42 24.80
CA GLY A 605 -33.22 4.59 25.40
C GLY A 605 -34.35 4.04 24.51
N PRO A 606 -35.62 4.30 24.87
CA PRO A 606 -36.76 3.80 24.11
C PRO A 606 -36.88 4.50 22.75
N ALA A 607 -36.88 3.73 21.66
CA ALA A 607 -37.09 4.21 20.30
C ALA A 607 -38.27 3.48 19.65
N GLY A 608 -39.06 4.19 18.84
CA GLY A 608 -40.16 3.58 18.07
C GLY A 608 -39.67 2.82 16.84
N ARG A 609 -38.63 3.34 16.18
CA ARG A 609 -37.95 2.76 15.02
C ARG A 609 -36.47 3.12 15.07
N LEU A 610 -35.61 2.19 14.70
CA LEU A 610 -34.16 2.37 14.73
C LEU A 610 -33.58 2.45 13.32
N LEU A 611 -32.73 3.44 13.12
CA LEU A 611 -31.81 3.51 12.00
C LEU A 611 -30.41 3.25 12.56
N ILE A 612 -29.76 2.16 12.14
CA ILE A 612 -28.49 1.74 12.72
C ILE A 612 -27.38 1.86 11.67
N VAL A 613 -26.32 2.57 12.05
CA VAL A 613 -25.04 2.55 11.33
C VAL A 613 -24.05 1.75 12.17
N PRO A 614 -23.67 0.54 11.76
CA PRO A 614 -22.75 -0.30 12.53
C PRO A 614 -21.30 0.24 12.46
N SER A 615 -20.54 -0.04 13.50
CA SER A 615 -19.07 -0.07 13.48
C SER A 615 -18.55 -1.45 13.05
N PRO A 616 -17.26 -1.60 12.70
CA PRO A 616 -16.65 -2.91 12.40
C PRO A 616 -16.95 -3.96 13.48
N SER A 617 -16.88 -3.57 14.76
CA SER A 617 -17.14 -4.45 15.91
C SER A 617 -18.61 -4.86 16.08
N THR A 618 -19.55 -4.14 15.44
CA THR A 618 -21.00 -4.39 15.54
C THR A 618 -21.64 -4.88 14.24
N GLN A 619 -20.87 -5.01 13.15
CA GLN A 619 -21.39 -5.38 11.83
C GLN A 619 -22.02 -6.78 11.82
N ALA A 620 -21.52 -7.70 12.66
CA ALA A 620 -22.03 -9.07 12.77
C ALA A 620 -23.26 -9.21 13.70
N VAL A 621 -23.79 -8.12 14.27
CA VAL A 621 -24.94 -8.18 15.18
C VAL A 621 -26.20 -8.64 14.42
N PRO A 622 -26.88 -9.71 14.87
CA PRO A 622 -28.15 -10.13 14.29
C PRO A 622 -29.26 -9.20 14.79
N TRP A 623 -29.41 -8.02 14.18
CA TRP A 623 -30.29 -6.94 14.67
C TRP A 623 -31.74 -7.36 14.90
N LEU A 624 -32.29 -8.27 14.10
CA LEU A 624 -33.64 -8.82 14.28
C LEU A 624 -33.82 -9.60 15.59
N LEU A 625 -32.73 -10.11 16.18
CA LEU A 625 -32.73 -10.73 17.51
C LEU A 625 -32.40 -9.72 18.61
N ALA A 626 -31.62 -8.68 18.28
CA ALA A 626 -31.16 -7.67 19.22
C ALA A 626 -32.18 -6.55 19.48
N THR A 627 -33.30 -6.49 18.74
CA THR A 627 -34.36 -5.50 19.01
C THR A 627 -35.76 -6.04 18.70
N SER A 628 -36.75 -5.50 19.43
CA SER A 628 -38.18 -5.76 19.20
C SER A 628 -38.86 -4.66 18.39
N VAL A 629 -38.15 -3.59 18.06
CA VAL A 629 -38.67 -2.49 17.24
C VAL A 629 -38.13 -2.58 15.81
N PRO A 630 -38.85 -2.04 14.80
CA PRO A 630 -38.36 -2.02 13.43
C PRO A 630 -36.98 -1.40 13.34
N VAL A 631 -36.07 -2.10 12.66
CA VAL A 631 -34.67 -1.69 12.47
C VAL A 631 -34.34 -1.64 10.99
N GLU A 632 -33.70 -0.55 10.60
CA GLU A 632 -33.12 -0.34 9.28
C GLU A 632 -31.61 -0.20 9.48
N VAL A 633 -30.82 -1.10 8.87
CA VAL A 633 -29.36 -1.09 9.00
C VAL A 633 -28.80 -0.52 7.71
N ILE A 634 -28.01 0.54 7.83
CA ILE A 634 -27.48 1.29 6.70
C ILE A 634 -25.95 1.39 6.82
N PRO A 635 -25.21 1.34 5.70
CA PRO A 635 -23.74 1.40 5.75
C PRO A 635 -23.24 2.83 6.05
N ALA A 636 -23.99 3.85 5.63
CA ALA A 636 -23.72 5.27 5.88
C ALA A 636 -25.02 6.06 5.80
N VAL A 637 -25.13 7.16 6.56
CA VAL A 637 -26.32 8.03 6.54
C VAL A 637 -26.48 8.70 5.18
N GLN A 638 -25.38 9.09 4.55
CA GLN A 638 -25.41 9.73 3.23
C GLN A 638 -26.07 8.83 2.17
N SER A 639 -25.74 7.54 2.13
CA SER A 639 -26.36 6.58 1.20
C SER A 639 -27.88 6.43 1.43
N TRP A 640 -28.31 6.46 2.68
CA TRP A 640 -29.73 6.41 3.06
C TRP A 640 -30.49 7.68 2.64
N MET A 641 -29.87 8.86 2.75
CA MET A 641 -30.49 10.10 2.32
C MET A 641 -30.60 10.21 0.79
N HIS A 642 -29.58 9.75 0.05
CA HIS A 642 -29.65 9.69 -1.42
C HIS A 642 -30.74 8.74 -1.92
N THR A 643 -30.88 7.57 -1.32
CA THR A 643 -31.90 6.57 -1.71
C THR A 643 -33.32 7.01 -1.34
N SER A 644 -33.50 7.67 -0.19
CA SER A 644 -34.79 8.22 0.24
C SER A 644 -35.36 9.29 -0.71
N ALA A 645 -34.50 9.99 -1.46
CA ALA A 645 -34.91 10.96 -2.47
C ALA A 645 -35.51 10.30 -3.73
N VAL A 646 -35.15 9.05 -4.04
CA VAL A 646 -35.60 8.30 -5.22
C VAL A 646 -36.62 7.24 -4.80
N ARG A 647 -37.85 7.66 -4.52
CA ARG A 647 -38.95 6.72 -4.23
C ARG A 647 -39.36 5.98 -5.50
N ARG A 648 -39.20 4.66 -5.48
CA ARG A 648 -39.73 3.73 -6.49
C ARG A 648 -40.82 2.88 -5.84
N ASP A 649 -41.87 2.60 -6.59
CA ASP A 649 -42.98 1.76 -6.12
C ASP A 649 -42.78 0.31 -6.54
N GLY A 650 -43.44 -0.61 -5.83
CA GLY A 650 -43.43 -2.03 -6.14
C GLY A 650 -42.28 -2.81 -5.48
N SER A 651 -42.47 -4.13 -5.45
CA SER A 651 -41.56 -5.08 -4.83
C SER A 651 -41.29 -6.23 -5.78
N VAL A 652 -40.05 -6.76 -5.78
CA VAL A 652 -39.69 -7.99 -6.50
C VAL A 652 -39.11 -9.01 -5.52
N VAL A 653 -39.43 -10.28 -5.72
CA VAL A 653 -38.85 -11.39 -4.95
C VAL A 653 -38.30 -12.46 -5.87
N VAL A 654 -37.21 -13.12 -5.46
CA VAL A 654 -36.59 -14.21 -6.21
C VAL A 654 -36.03 -15.27 -5.27
N ALA A 655 -36.25 -16.54 -5.62
CA ALA A 655 -35.60 -17.68 -4.99
C ALA A 655 -34.30 -18.00 -5.73
N GLY A 656 -33.18 -17.98 -5.03
CA GLY A 656 -31.89 -18.40 -5.53
C GLY A 656 -31.81 -19.92 -5.68
N PRO A 657 -30.91 -20.42 -6.54
CA PRO A 657 -30.76 -21.86 -6.74
C PRO A 657 -30.15 -22.53 -5.50
N ARG A 658 -30.53 -23.80 -5.26
CA ARG A 658 -29.95 -24.69 -4.24
C ARG A 658 -30.09 -24.20 -2.79
N LEU A 659 -31.17 -23.47 -2.47
CA LEU A 659 -31.48 -23.05 -1.11
C LEU A 659 -32.77 -23.72 -0.64
N ASP A 660 -32.64 -24.67 0.27
CA ASP A 660 -33.78 -25.33 0.90
C ASP A 660 -34.64 -24.28 1.62
N ALA A 661 -35.97 -24.33 1.39
CA ALA A 661 -36.98 -23.38 1.88
C ALA A 661 -37.02 -21.97 1.23
N ALA A 662 -36.17 -21.64 0.25
CA ALA A 662 -36.24 -20.33 -0.44
C ALA A 662 -37.61 -20.08 -1.10
N GLU A 663 -38.20 -21.09 -1.73
CA GLU A 663 -39.50 -20.97 -2.40
C GLU A 663 -40.63 -20.65 -1.41
N GLU A 664 -40.59 -21.25 -0.21
CA GLU A 664 -41.58 -20.98 0.84
C GLU A 664 -41.41 -19.56 1.41
N GLU A 665 -40.15 -19.14 1.64
CA GLU A 665 -39.82 -17.77 2.06
C GLU A 665 -40.30 -16.74 1.03
N VAL A 666 -39.94 -16.92 -0.24
CA VAL A 666 -40.29 -16.03 -1.34
C VAL A 666 -41.80 -15.93 -1.52
N ALA A 667 -42.53 -17.05 -1.42
CA ALA A 667 -44.00 -17.03 -1.47
C ALA A 667 -44.61 -16.24 -0.30
N ALA A 668 -44.07 -16.42 0.92
CA ALA A 668 -44.54 -15.70 2.10
C ALA A 668 -44.25 -14.19 2.01
N VAL A 669 -43.06 -13.81 1.54
CA VAL A 669 -42.66 -12.42 1.36
C VAL A 669 -43.46 -11.78 0.21
N ALA A 670 -43.67 -12.49 -0.90
CA ALA A 670 -44.51 -12.03 -2.01
C ALA A 670 -45.91 -11.66 -1.54
N ALA A 671 -46.55 -12.55 -0.77
CA ALA A 671 -47.89 -12.32 -0.24
C ALA A 671 -47.94 -11.13 0.73
N ARG A 672 -46.87 -10.87 1.47
CA ARG A 672 -46.80 -9.77 2.44
C ARG A 672 -46.52 -8.41 1.79
N LEU A 673 -45.70 -8.39 0.75
CA LEU A 673 -45.25 -7.18 0.06
C LEU A 673 -46.02 -6.86 -1.23
N ASP A 674 -46.97 -7.73 -1.62
CA ASP A 674 -47.60 -7.72 -2.95
C ASP A 674 -46.54 -7.68 -4.07
N ALA A 675 -45.50 -8.52 -3.91
CA ALA A 675 -44.32 -8.49 -4.76
C ALA A 675 -44.47 -9.37 -6.00
N SER A 676 -43.87 -8.93 -7.11
CA SER A 676 -43.72 -9.75 -8.31
C SER A 676 -42.64 -10.81 -8.11
N VAL A 677 -42.98 -12.08 -8.34
CA VAL A 677 -42.03 -13.19 -8.28
C VAL A 677 -41.32 -13.33 -9.63
N VAL A 678 -39.99 -13.24 -9.64
CA VAL A 678 -39.15 -13.49 -10.83
C VAL A 678 -38.40 -14.80 -10.68
N ARG A 679 -37.98 -15.39 -11.81
CA ARG A 679 -37.36 -16.73 -11.83
C ARG A 679 -35.92 -16.76 -12.33
N THR A 680 -35.45 -15.66 -12.92
CA THR A 680 -34.10 -15.58 -13.48
C THR A 680 -33.37 -14.35 -12.98
N GLY A 681 -32.03 -14.41 -12.97
CA GLY A 681 -31.18 -13.26 -12.67
C GLY A 681 -31.41 -12.08 -13.61
N ASP A 682 -31.67 -12.32 -14.90
CA ASP A 682 -31.93 -11.26 -15.88
C ASP A 682 -33.27 -10.54 -15.65
N GLU A 683 -34.30 -11.27 -15.24
CA GLU A 683 -35.57 -10.67 -14.82
C GLU A 683 -35.38 -9.80 -13.58
N LEU A 684 -34.65 -10.33 -12.58
CA LEU A 684 -34.31 -9.58 -11.38
C LEU A 684 -33.56 -8.29 -11.72
N LEU A 685 -32.48 -8.37 -12.51
CA LEU A 685 -31.66 -7.21 -12.88
C LEU A 685 -32.46 -6.14 -13.63
N ARG A 686 -33.39 -6.54 -14.51
CA ARG A 686 -34.31 -5.60 -15.17
C ARG A 686 -35.27 -4.93 -14.17
N SER A 687 -35.73 -5.66 -13.17
CA SER A 687 -36.65 -5.15 -12.14
C SER A 687 -35.98 -4.25 -11.10
N LEU A 688 -34.70 -4.49 -10.75
CA LEU A 688 -33.97 -3.72 -9.72
C LEU A 688 -33.89 -2.21 -10.02
N GLY A 689 -33.96 -1.81 -11.30
CA GLY A 689 -33.99 -0.40 -11.70
C GLY A 689 -35.34 0.30 -11.51
N SER A 690 -36.42 -0.45 -11.28
CA SER A 690 -37.80 0.04 -11.30
C SER A 690 -38.57 -0.15 -9.99
N VAL A 691 -38.12 -1.05 -9.10
CA VAL A 691 -38.82 -1.35 -7.84
C VAL A 691 -38.21 -0.63 -6.64
N GLY A 692 -39.01 -0.44 -5.59
CA GLY A 692 -38.56 0.12 -4.31
C GLY A 692 -37.97 -0.93 -3.37
N ILE A 693 -38.41 -2.18 -3.47
CA ILE A 693 -37.96 -3.28 -2.61
C ILE A 693 -37.60 -4.49 -3.46
N ALA A 694 -36.45 -5.11 -3.16
CA ALA A 694 -36.07 -6.41 -3.71
C ALA A 694 -35.74 -7.37 -2.57
N HIS A 695 -36.35 -8.55 -2.58
CA HIS A 695 -36.04 -9.63 -1.67
C HIS A 695 -35.40 -10.78 -2.43
N ILE A 696 -34.15 -11.11 -2.07
CA ILE A 696 -33.33 -12.11 -2.76
C ILE A 696 -32.97 -13.19 -1.76
N ALA A 697 -33.64 -14.34 -1.83
CA ALA A 697 -33.35 -15.49 -0.99
C ALA A 697 -32.26 -16.33 -1.66
N ALA A 698 -30.98 -16.02 -1.42
CA ALA A 698 -29.86 -16.68 -2.08
C ALA A 698 -28.64 -16.85 -1.16
N HIS A 699 -27.80 -17.83 -1.50
CA HIS A 699 -26.42 -17.82 -1.02
C HIS A 699 -25.64 -16.72 -1.76
N ALA A 700 -24.96 -15.88 -1.01
CA ALA A 700 -24.04 -14.90 -1.55
C ALA A 700 -22.62 -15.26 -1.12
N THR A 701 -21.70 -15.23 -2.08
CA THR A 701 -20.28 -15.12 -1.76
C THR A 701 -19.92 -13.66 -2.02
N PRO A 702 -19.73 -12.85 -0.97
CA PRO A 702 -19.37 -11.45 -1.14
C PRO A 702 -18.02 -11.38 -1.86
N ARG A 703 -17.94 -10.48 -2.83
CA ARG A 703 -16.71 -10.19 -3.57
C ARG A 703 -16.06 -8.95 -2.98
N PHE A 704 -14.77 -9.02 -2.71
CA PHE A 704 -14.00 -7.89 -2.19
C PHE A 704 -13.77 -6.80 -3.25
N ASP A 705 -13.64 -7.19 -4.52
CA ASP A 705 -13.38 -6.29 -5.65
C ASP A 705 -14.65 -5.55 -6.15
N ASN A 706 -15.82 -6.08 -5.78
CA ASN A 706 -17.12 -5.52 -6.09
C ASN A 706 -18.10 -5.81 -4.93
N PRO A 707 -17.96 -5.10 -3.80
CA PRO A 707 -18.90 -5.23 -2.70
C PRO A 707 -20.29 -4.79 -3.20
N MET A 708 -21.29 -5.66 -3.05
CA MET A 708 -22.66 -5.38 -3.46
C MET A 708 -23.30 -4.24 -2.69
#